data_AF-A0AA46SVZ0-F1
#
_entry.id   AF-A0AA46SVZ0-F1
#
_cell.length_a   1.000
_cell.length_b   1.000
_cell.length_c   1.000
_cell.angle_alpha   90.00
_cell.angle_beta   90.00
_cell.angle_gamma   90.00
#
_symmetry.space_group_name_H-M   'P 1'
#
loop_
_entity.id
_entity.type
_entity.pdbx_description
1 polymer ?
#
loop_
_entity_poly.entity_id
_entity_poly.type
_entity_poly.pdbx_seq_one_letter_code
_entity_poly.pdbx_strand_id
1 'polypeptide(L)'
;MSTPHSAGDARVEALFARAKQQLDGGRFDAAEQALDCAQANLGDAGGARLRYELTRRRGILDFRRERLPQALARFECAATLSRSLHDRMGEARDLNNVGAALRRLGDFRGALRNLTLSLDIQRARGAVSASVLTNIADVYRELRESDTAMRYYRDALAANRAQGDAIEAAHVQETMAELALDSGDTPQALAWLQEALAVYRAQGRRVYELRVHDGLIRAALALGDIAQAQRWSSSALALAEAWALPLPSALQLQLARTARLEGNAAAAAARLRAALAAAAGGDPVRVPLLEELARLQESSGDTAAAIATLRRANAEAAALVRAQHDRQLDWLRIRFDTAEKQRTIDALQSENRLRQVQLRQRTLLLWLALVSGVAAALGLWLWLQRRRQRERLLQAARQVRHEEQLARYRREADALAEDRSLLQTLLDSREDALCLLDAEGQVLATNRAGRLLLGGADDAEPVGQPVFACVAEGDRPALQAALERMEDSAAQRLEIVARHGTPLAVTFTPWRGGDGLVVLGLQERDRGAVADTAQAEHTPAEAAAPALRDAFRRALVDLMLAVIDTWERATATGRLELAERSRIWRVNIDDGRLRARAMERYLAVSKLPSNPRWRDVLRSAYFVLAHCEGLSAEARAALQSRIDTVLAYTRRDALG
;
A
#
# COMPACT_ATOMS: atom_id res chain seq x y z
N MET A 1 -17.99 -33.46 10.75
CA MET A 1 -19.45 -33.15 10.79
C MET A 1 -19.86 -32.74 9.40
N SER A 2 -20.89 -33.35 8.82
CA SER A 2 -21.33 -33.05 7.46
C SER A 2 -22.33 -31.89 7.47
N THR A 3 -22.12 -30.88 6.63
CA THR A 3 -23.15 -29.88 6.33
C THR A 3 -24.31 -30.53 5.57
N PRO A 4 -25.55 -30.02 5.67
CA PRO A 4 -26.65 -30.52 4.85
C PRO A 4 -26.34 -30.33 3.35
N HIS A 5 -26.47 -31.39 2.56
CA HIS A 5 -26.51 -31.28 1.09
C HIS A 5 -27.68 -30.36 0.71
N SER A 6 -27.43 -29.34 -0.13
CA SER A 6 -28.53 -28.55 -0.67
C SER A 6 -29.29 -29.35 -1.74
N ALA A 7 -30.55 -28.98 -2.00
CA ALA A 7 -31.31 -29.55 -3.11
C ALA A 7 -30.64 -29.30 -4.48
N GLY A 8 -29.80 -28.27 -4.60
CA GLY A 8 -28.97 -28.02 -5.78
C GLY A 8 -27.85 -29.07 -5.94
N ASP A 9 -27.13 -29.38 -4.86
CA ASP A 9 -26.03 -30.36 -4.86
C ASP A 9 -26.53 -31.75 -5.31
N ALA A 10 -27.66 -32.20 -4.75
CA ALA A 10 -28.29 -33.47 -5.14
C ALA A 10 -28.70 -33.50 -6.63
N ARG A 11 -29.16 -32.37 -7.19
CA ARG A 11 -29.49 -32.24 -8.62
C ARG A 11 -28.23 -32.29 -9.50
N VAL A 12 -27.12 -31.69 -9.05
CA VAL A 12 -25.82 -31.75 -9.73
C VAL A 12 -25.27 -33.18 -9.71
N GLU A 13 -25.35 -33.89 -8.59
CA GLU A 13 -24.94 -35.31 -8.50
C GLU A 13 -25.79 -36.23 -9.40
N ALA A 14 -27.10 -36.01 -9.49
CA ALA A 14 -27.96 -36.73 -10.43
C ALA A 14 -27.58 -36.47 -11.91
N LEU A 15 -27.23 -35.23 -12.25
CA LEU A 15 -26.73 -34.88 -13.59
C LEU A 15 -25.35 -35.50 -13.87
N PHE A 16 -24.47 -35.61 -12.87
CA PHE A 16 -23.20 -36.34 -12.98
C PHE A 16 -23.40 -37.85 -13.19
N ALA A 17 -24.40 -38.46 -12.57
CA ALA A 17 -24.77 -39.86 -12.79
C ALA A 17 -25.32 -40.07 -14.20
N ARG A 18 -26.22 -39.20 -14.67
CA ARG A 18 -26.71 -39.18 -16.05
C ARG A 18 -25.57 -39.03 -17.05
N ALA A 19 -24.66 -38.07 -16.84
CA ALA A 19 -23.49 -37.86 -17.71
C ALA A 19 -22.62 -39.12 -17.81
N LYS A 20 -22.40 -39.85 -16.70
CA LYS A 20 -21.69 -41.14 -16.72
C LYS A 20 -22.45 -42.18 -17.56
N GLN A 21 -23.75 -42.36 -17.35
CA GLN A 21 -24.57 -43.31 -18.13
C GLN A 21 -24.59 -42.98 -19.64
N GLN A 22 -24.54 -41.70 -20.01
CA GLN A 22 -24.44 -41.29 -21.41
C GLN A 22 -23.04 -41.58 -21.99
N LEU A 23 -21.96 -41.33 -21.23
CA LEU A 23 -20.58 -41.69 -21.61
C LEU A 23 -20.40 -43.21 -21.77
N ASP A 24 -20.84 -43.99 -20.79
CA ASP A 24 -20.75 -45.46 -20.77
C ASP A 24 -21.53 -46.08 -21.95
N GLY A 25 -22.59 -45.39 -22.42
CA GLY A 25 -23.36 -45.74 -23.62
C GLY A 25 -22.94 -44.99 -24.90
N GLY A 26 -21.75 -44.39 -24.97
CA GLY A 26 -21.18 -43.75 -26.17
C GLY A 26 -21.86 -42.45 -26.65
N ARG A 27 -22.87 -41.94 -25.93
CA ARG A 27 -23.66 -40.76 -26.32
C ARG A 27 -23.00 -39.48 -25.79
N PHE A 28 -21.85 -39.15 -26.36
CA PHE A 28 -20.98 -38.06 -25.89
C PHE A 28 -21.68 -36.69 -25.83
N ASP A 29 -22.56 -36.37 -26.77
CA ASP A 29 -23.24 -35.08 -26.82
C ASP A 29 -24.29 -34.95 -25.70
N ALA A 30 -25.02 -36.03 -25.43
CA ALA A 30 -25.95 -36.11 -24.29
C ALA A 30 -25.22 -36.10 -22.93
N ALA A 31 -23.96 -36.55 -22.89
CA ALA A 31 -23.09 -36.41 -21.73
C ALA A 31 -22.59 -34.96 -21.55
N GLU A 32 -22.21 -34.28 -22.63
CA GLU A 32 -21.81 -32.86 -22.61
C GLU A 32 -22.96 -31.98 -22.10
N GLN A 33 -24.15 -32.12 -22.68
CA GLN A 33 -25.37 -31.43 -22.24
C GLN A 33 -25.69 -31.69 -20.75
N ALA A 34 -25.47 -32.90 -20.25
CA ALA A 34 -25.67 -33.21 -18.84
C ALA A 34 -24.64 -32.51 -17.92
N LEU A 35 -23.39 -32.35 -18.37
CA LEU A 35 -22.34 -31.62 -17.64
C LEU A 35 -22.51 -30.09 -17.75
N ASP A 36 -23.03 -29.59 -18.87
CA ASP A 36 -23.39 -28.17 -19.04
C ASP A 36 -24.55 -27.79 -18.11
N CYS A 37 -25.61 -28.61 -18.08
CA CYS A 37 -26.69 -28.48 -17.10
C CYS A 37 -26.17 -28.58 -15.66
N ALA A 38 -25.22 -29.48 -15.37
CA ALA A 38 -24.63 -29.59 -14.04
C ALA A 38 -23.86 -28.30 -13.65
N GLN A 39 -23.10 -27.72 -14.58
CA GLN A 39 -22.40 -26.45 -14.36
C GLN A 39 -23.38 -25.28 -14.12
N ALA A 40 -24.46 -25.20 -14.91
CA ALA A 40 -25.47 -24.16 -14.76
C ALA A 40 -26.24 -24.25 -13.41
N ASN A 41 -26.42 -25.46 -12.86
CA ASN A 41 -27.03 -25.66 -11.54
C ASN A 41 -26.04 -25.47 -10.39
N LEU A 42 -24.72 -25.49 -10.66
CA LEU A 42 -23.68 -25.36 -9.64
C LEU A 42 -23.31 -23.89 -9.35
N GLY A 43 -23.24 -23.05 -10.39
CA GLY A 43 -22.92 -21.62 -10.29
C GLY A 43 -21.53 -21.28 -9.70
N ASP A 44 -21.22 -19.99 -9.60
CA ASP A 44 -19.92 -19.51 -9.13
C ASP A 44 -19.67 -19.74 -7.62
N ALA A 45 -20.74 -19.86 -6.84
CA ALA A 45 -20.70 -20.15 -5.41
C ALA A 45 -20.59 -21.66 -5.09
N GLY A 46 -20.78 -22.54 -6.07
CA GLY A 46 -20.95 -23.99 -5.85
C GLY A 46 -19.80 -24.70 -5.13
N GLY A 47 -20.11 -25.77 -4.41
CA GLY A 47 -19.15 -26.49 -3.57
C GLY A 47 -17.88 -26.93 -4.32
N ALA A 48 -16.70 -26.68 -3.73
CA ALA A 48 -15.42 -26.95 -4.38
C ALA A 48 -15.24 -28.43 -4.79
N ARG A 49 -15.81 -29.38 -4.03
CA ARG A 49 -15.87 -30.81 -4.37
C ARG A 49 -16.68 -31.10 -5.65
N LEU A 50 -17.77 -30.38 -5.89
CA LEU A 50 -18.57 -30.52 -7.12
C LEU A 50 -17.89 -29.84 -8.31
N ARG A 51 -17.20 -28.71 -8.11
CA ARG A 51 -16.33 -28.10 -9.14
C ARG A 51 -15.19 -29.02 -9.57
N TYR A 52 -14.60 -29.74 -8.60
CA TYR A 52 -13.63 -30.80 -8.85
C TYR A 52 -14.23 -31.95 -9.69
N GLU A 53 -15.35 -32.55 -9.27
CA GLU A 53 -15.97 -33.66 -10.01
C GLU A 53 -16.47 -33.26 -11.41
N LEU A 54 -17.00 -32.04 -11.58
CA LEU A 54 -17.37 -31.48 -12.89
C LEU A 54 -16.14 -31.38 -13.82
N THR A 55 -15.06 -30.76 -13.34
CA THR A 55 -13.80 -30.61 -14.10
C THR A 55 -13.25 -31.98 -14.52
N ARG A 56 -13.21 -32.93 -13.59
CA ARG A 56 -12.77 -34.30 -13.82
C ARG A 56 -13.62 -35.02 -14.88
N ARG A 57 -14.95 -34.93 -14.78
CA ARG A 57 -15.90 -35.56 -15.72
C ARG A 57 -15.84 -34.93 -17.11
N ARG A 58 -15.69 -33.60 -17.20
CA ARG A 58 -15.40 -32.89 -18.45
C ARG A 58 -14.06 -33.32 -19.07
N GLY A 59 -13.05 -33.67 -18.26
CA GLY A 59 -11.79 -34.25 -18.76
C GLY A 59 -11.98 -35.64 -19.35
N ILE A 60 -12.74 -36.52 -18.69
CA ILE A 60 -13.07 -37.86 -19.20
C ILE A 60 -13.86 -37.78 -20.52
N LEU A 61 -14.82 -36.86 -20.63
CA LEU A 61 -15.57 -36.62 -21.88
C LEU A 61 -14.66 -36.20 -23.04
N ASP A 62 -13.74 -35.25 -22.82
CA ASP A 62 -12.80 -34.82 -23.86
C ASP A 62 -11.84 -35.95 -24.25
N PHE A 63 -11.35 -36.74 -23.28
CA PHE A 63 -10.47 -37.88 -23.53
C PHE A 63 -11.15 -38.97 -24.37
N ARG A 64 -12.44 -39.24 -24.12
CA ARG A 64 -13.27 -40.16 -24.92
C ARG A 64 -13.61 -39.64 -26.32
N ARG A 65 -13.49 -38.32 -26.56
CA ARG A 65 -13.71 -37.63 -27.84
C ARG A 65 -12.41 -37.25 -28.57
N GLU A 66 -11.28 -37.87 -28.23
CA GLU A 66 -9.95 -37.58 -28.81
C GLU A 66 -9.44 -36.13 -28.62
N ARG A 67 -10.09 -35.32 -27.78
CA ARG A 67 -9.69 -33.94 -27.45
C ARG A 67 -8.56 -33.94 -26.41
N LEU A 68 -7.45 -34.61 -26.73
CA LEU A 68 -6.39 -34.96 -25.77
C LEU A 68 -5.74 -33.75 -25.07
N PRO A 69 -5.42 -32.61 -25.73
CA PRO A 69 -4.87 -31.44 -25.03
C PRO A 69 -5.85 -30.82 -24.04
N GLN A 70 -7.14 -30.76 -24.38
CA GLN A 70 -8.19 -30.20 -23.51
C GLN A 70 -8.50 -31.15 -22.35
N ALA A 71 -8.49 -32.47 -22.59
CA ALA A 71 -8.58 -33.49 -21.55
C ALA A 71 -7.43 -33.38 -20.55
N LEU A 72 -6.18 -33.28 -21.02
CA LEU A 72 -5.00 -33.11 -20.19
C LEU A 72 -5.12 -31.87 -19.29
N ALA A 73 -5.42 -30.70 -19.86
CA ALA A 73 -5.58 -29.46 -19.08
C ALA A 73 -6.67 -29.58 -18.00
N ARG A 74 -7.78 -30.29 -18.30
CA ARG A 74 -8.83 -30.59 -17.31
C ARG A 74 -8.35 -31.56 -16.24
N PHE A 75 -7.51 -32.55 -16.56
CA PHE A 75 -6.95 -33.48 -15.57
C PHE A 75 -5.87 -32.83 -14.69
N GLU A 76 -5.00 -31.97 -15.24
CA GLU A 76 -4.03 -31.17 -14.47
C GLU A 76 -4.76 -30.21 -13.51
N CYS A 77 -5.86 -29.59 -13.97
CA CYS A 77 -6.75 -28.79 -13.12
C CYS A 77 -7.43 -29.63 -12.03
N ALA A 78 -7.98 -30.81 -12.37
CA ALA A 78 -8.59 -31.72 -11.41
C ALA A 78 -7.60 -32.22 -10.34
N ALA A 79 -6.36 -32.56 -10.72
CA ALA A 79 -5.29 -32.92 -9.79
C ALA A 79 -4.91 -31.76 -8.85
N THR A 80 -4.93 -30.53 -9.36
CA THR A 80 -4.68 -29.31 -8.56
C THR A 80 -5.83 -29.04 -7.57
N LEU A 81 -7.08 -29.24 -8.00
CA LEU A 81 -8.27 -29.10 -7.15
C LEU A 81 -8.38 -30.19 -6.08
N SER A 82 -8.09 -31.45 -6.40
CA SER A 82 -8.08 -32.54 -5.41
C SER A 82 -6.95 -32.35 -4.39
N ARG A 83 -5.77 -31.87 -4.82
CA ARG A 83 -4.68 -31.46 -3.90
C ARG A 83 -5.10 -30.35 -2.95
N SER A 84 -5.77 -29.28 -3.42
CA SER A 84 -6.23 -28.20 -2.52
C SER A 84 -7.39 -28.62 -1.61
N LEU A 85 -8.24 -29.55 -2.06
CA LEU A 85 -9.23 -30.26 -1.23
C LEU A 85 -8.62 -31.30 -0.27
N HIS A 86 -7.29 -31.51 -0.31
CA HIS A 86 -6.55 -32.52 0.46
C HIS A 86 -6.97 -33.97 0.18
N ASP A 87 -7.73 -34.24 -0.90
CA ASP A 87 -8.08 -35.58 -1.36
C ASP A 87 -6.92 -36.20 -2.15
N ARG A 88 -6.00 -36.87 -1.43
CA ARG A 88 -4.89 -37.63 -2.02
C ARG A 88 -5.34 -38.76 -2.95
N MET A 89 -6.52 -39.34 -2.75
CA MET A 89 -7.03 -40.38 -3.66
C MET A 89 -7.66 -39.76 -4.91
N GLY A 90 -8.17 -38.54 -4.85
CA GLY A 90 -8.45 -37.69 -6.01
C GLY A 90 -7.19 -37.35 -6.78
N GLU A 91 -6.18 -36.83 -6.10
CA GLU A 91 -4.89 -36.49 -6.71
C GLU A 91 -4.29 -37.68 -7.46
N ALA A 92 -4.27 -38.87 -6.84
CA ALA A 92 -3.82 -40.10 -7.50
C ALA A 92 -4.71 -40.49 -8.70
N ARG A 93 -6.05 -40.45 -8.58
CA ARG A 93 -6.98 -40.74 -9.68
C ARG A 93 -6.78 -39.81 -10.88
N ASP A 94 -6.39 -38.57 -10.65
CA ASP A 94 -6.25 -37.57 -11.71
C ASP A 94 -4.83 -37.48 -12.26
N LEU A 95 -3.80 -37.78 -11.47
CA LEU A 95 -2.46 -38.08 -11.97
C LEU A 95 -2.46 -39.30 -12.91
N ASN A 96 -3.30 -40.31 -12.64
CA ASN A 96 -3.50 -41.43 -13.58
C ASN A 96 -4.12 -40.96 -14.92
N ASN A 97 -5.12 -40.08 -14.85
CA ASN A 97 -5.76 -39.50 -16.04
C ASN A 97 -4.80 -38.60 -16.84
N VAL A 98 -3.99 -37.77 -16.16
CA VAL A 98 -2.87 -36.99 -16.76
C VAL A 98 -1.88 -37.93 -17.44
N GLY A 99 -1.50 -39.03 -16.76
CA GLY A 99 -0.61 -40.04 -17.29
C GLY A 99 -1.12 -40.67 -18.60
N ALA A 100 -2.38 -41.09 -18.62
CA ALA A 100 -3.03 -41.63 -19.81
C ALA A 100 -3.14 -40.59 -20.95
N ALA A 101 -3.45 -39.32 -20.64
CA ALA A 101 -3.50 -38.26 -21.64
C ALA A 101 -2.11 -37.97 -22.26
N LEU A 102 -1.06 -37.90 -21.44
CA LEU A 102 0.32 -37.73 -21.90
C LEU A 102 0.81 -38.93 -22.73
N ARG A 103 0.42 -40.16 -22.36
CA ARG A 103 0.70 -41.37 -23.15
C ARG A 103 0.13 -41.27 -24.56
N ARG A 104 -1.15 -40.89 -24.69
CA ARG A 104 -1.81 -40.73 -26.00
C ARG A 104 -1.31 -39.52 -26.81
N LEU A 105 -0.62 -38.58 -26.16
CA LEU A 105 0.12 -37.47 -26.78
C LEU A 105 1.60 -37.82 -27.04
N GLY A 106 2.05 -39.03 -26.72
CA GLY A 106 3.43 -39.51 -26.92
C GLY A 106 4.49 -38.93 -25.98
N ASP A 107 4.13 -38.14 -24.95
CA ASP A 107 5.08 -37.81 -23.86
C ASP A 107 5.13 -38.98 -22.87
N PHE A 108 5.75 -40.08 -23.30
CA PHE A 108 5.93 -41.29 -22.49
C PHE A 108 6.69 -41.02 -21.18
N ARG A 109 7.63 -40.06 -21.20
CA ARG A 109 8.36 -39.64 -19.99
C ARG A 109 7.42 -38.90 -19.02
N GLY A 110 6.55 -38.04 -19.52
CA GLY A 110 5.51 -37.35 -18.73
C GLY A 110 4.43 -38.31 -18.22
N ALA A 111 4.05 -39.30 -19.04
CA ALA A 111 3.14 -40.36 -18.64
C ALA A 111 3.72 -41.13 -17.44
N LEU A 112 4.91 -41.70 -17.58
CA LEU A 112 5.56 -42.48 -16.50
C LEU A 112 5.76 -41.66 -15.22
N ARG A 113 6.14 -40.37 -15.29
CA ARG A 113 6.24 -39.51 -14.09
C ARG A 113 4.91 -39.41 -13.33
N ASN A 114 3.81 -39.10 -14.03
CA ASN A 114 2.51 -38.91 -13.39
C ASN A 114 1.89 -40.24 -12.93
N LEU A 115 2.07 -41.32 -13.69
CA LEU A 115 1.63 -42.66 -13.32
C LEU A 115 2.38 -43.19 -12.09
N THR A 116 3.69 -42.97 -12.01
CA THR A 116 4.50 -43.37 -10.83
C THR A 116 4.07 -42.60 -9.59
N LEU A 117 3.89 -41.27 -9.69
CA LEU A 117 3.35 -40.45 -8.59
C LEU A 117 1.95 -40.91 -8.16
N SER A 118 1.08 -41.29 -9.10
CA SER A 118 -0.23 -41.88 -8.80
C SER A 118 -0.12 -43.20 -8.04
N LEU A 119 0.78 -44.09 -8.48
CA LEU A 119 1.03 -45.40 -7.89
C LEU A 119 1.58 -45.28 -6.46
N ASP A 120 2.53 -44.37 -6.23
CA ASP A 120 3.18 -44.22 -4.93
C ASP A 120 2.26 -43.57 -3.89
N ILE A 121 1.40 -42.62 -4.28
CA ILE A 121 0.35 -42.08 -3.39
C ILE A 121 -0.63 -43.19 -2.95
N GLN A 122 -0.95 -44.13 -3.83
CA GLN A 122 -1.83 -45.25 -3.51
C GLN A 122 -1.14 -46.29 -2.61
N ARG A 123 0.11 -46.67 -2.95
CA ARG A 123 0.95 -47.57 -2.14
C ARG A 123 1.10 -47.08 -0.71
N ALA A 124 1.34 -45.77 -0.52
CA ALA A 124 1.43 -45.12 0.79
C ALA A 124 0.11 -45.18 1.61
N ARG A 125 -0.98 -45.67 1.03
CA ARG A 125 -2.28 -45.91 1.68
C ARG A 125 -2.74 -47.37 1.62
N GLY A 126 -1.86 -48.30 1.25
CA GLY A 126 -2.17 -49.73 1.14
C GLY A 126 -3.08 -50.11 -0.04
N ALA A 127 -3.25 -49.21 -1.02
CA ALA A 127 -4.05 -49.45 -2.22
C ALA A 127 -3.14 -49.55 -3.45
N VAL A 128 -3.52 -50.36 -4.44
CA VAL A 128 -2.89 -50.36 -5.77
C VAL A 128 -3.96 -50.56 -6.83
N SER A 129 -4.34 -49.48 -7.52
CA SER A 129 -5.27 -49.56 -8.64
C SER A 129 -4.61 -50.24 -9.84
N ALA A 130 -5.16 -51.37 -10.26
CA ALA A 130 -4.69 -52.10 -11.44
C ALA A 130 -4.64 -51.22 -12.69
N SER A 131 -5.60 -50.29 -12.85
CA SER A 131 -5.63 -49.34 -13.97
C SER A 131 -4.39 -48.44 -14.08
N VAL A 132 -3.67 -48.16 -12.98
CA VAL A 132 -2.39 -47.45 -13.03
C VAL A 132 -1.28 -48.37 -13.54
N LEU A 133 -1.25 -49.61 -13.07
CA LEU A 133 -0.29 -50.63 -13.51
C LEU A 133 -0.48 -50.96 -14.99
N THR A 134 -1.72 -51.12 -15.47
CA THR A 134 -2.07 -51.27 -16.88
C THR A 134 -1.63 -50.07 -17.71
N ASN A 135 -1.85 -48.83 -17.23
CA ASN A 135 -1.38 -47.63 -17.92
C ASN A 135 0.15 -47.53 -17.98
N ILE A 136 0.87 -47.97 -16.95
CA ILE A 136 2.35 -48.04 -16.95
C ILE A 136 2.81 -49.10 -17.95
N ALA A 137 2.20 -50.28 -17.93
CA ALA A 137 2.48 -51.37 -18.86
C ALA A 137 2.25 -50.96 -20.32
N ASP A 138 1.18 -50.20 -20.61
CA ASP A 138 0.93 -49.63 -21.93
C ASP A 138 2.06 -48.68 -22.37
N VAL A 139 2.58 -47.80 -21.49
CA VAL A 139 3.72 -46.94 -21.88
C VAL A 139 4.94 -47.78 -22.23
N TYR A 140 5.25 -48.81 -21.44
CA TYR A 140 6.38 -49.70 -21.74
C TYR A 140 6.16 -50.53 -23.01
N ARG A 141 4.93 -50.95 -23.30
CA ARG A 141 4.54 -51.61 -24.56
C ARG A 141 4.75 -50.69 -25.76
N GLU A 142 4.37 -49.42 -25.64
CA GLU A 142 4.57 -48.40 -26.69
C GLU A 142 6.05 -48.01 -26.86
N LEU A 143 6.85 -48.06 -25.79
CA LEU A 143 8.32 -47.96 -25.81
C LEU A 143 9.04 -49.22 -26.32
N ARG A 144 8.29 -50.32 -26.61
CA ARG A 144 8.81 -51.65 -27.00
C ARG A 144 9.62 -52.38 -25.93
N GLU A 145 9.50 -52.00 -24.65
CA GLU A 145 10.03 -52.73 -23.51
C GLU A 145 9.05 -53.86 -23.07
N SER A 146 8.94 -54.91 -23.90
CA SER A 146 7.96 -55.99 -23.71
C SER A 146 8.05 -56.67 -22.33
N ASP A 147 9.26 -56.93 -21.81
CA ASP A 147 9.43 -57.58 -20.50
C ASP A 147 9.00 -56.68 -19.34
N THR A 148 9.33 -55.38 -19.43
CA THR A 148 8.88 -54.37 -18.45
C THR A 148 7.36 -54.25 -18.46
N ALA A 149 6.74 -54.21 -19.64
CA ALA A 149 5.29 -54.18 -19.80
C ALA A 149 4.62 -55.45 -19.25
N MET A 150 5.13 -56.64 -19.61
CA MET A 150 4.63 -57.93 -19.15
C MET A 150 4.67 -58.06 -17.61
N ARG A 151 5.71 -57.53 -16.96
CA ARG A 151 5.76 -57.46 -15.48
C ARG A 151 4.62 -56.60 -14.92
N TYR A 152 4.44 -55.38 -15.42
CA TYR A 152 3.39 -54.49 -14.92
C TYR A 152 1.97 -54.99 -15.25
N TYR A 153 1.75 -55.70 -16.37
CA TYR A 153 0.47 -56.38 -16.62
C TYR A 153 0.24 -57.55 -15.65
N ARG A 154 1.26 -58.34 -15.29
CA ARG A 154 1.13 -59.39 -14.25
C ARG A 154 0.78 -58.80 -12.89
N ASP A 155 1.40 -57.68 -12.51
CA ASP A 155 1.05 -56.94 -11.29
C ASP A 155 -0.41 -56.42 -11.36
N ALA A 156 -0.85 -55.89 -12.51
CA ALA A 156 -2.22 -55.43 -12.72
C ALA A 156 -3.25 -56.56 -12.63
N LEU A 157 -2.94 -57.73 -13.20
CA LEU A 157 -3.76 -58.94 -13.14
C LEU A 157 -3.90 -59.45 -11.70
N ALA A 158 -2.81 -59.46 -10.92
CA ALA A 158 -2.83 -59.80 -9.51
C ALA A 158 -3.69 -58.79 -8.71
N ALA A 159 -3.54 -57.50 -8.97
CA ALA A 159 -4.33 -56.45 -8.33
C ALA A 159 -5.84 -56.55 -8.66
N ASN A 160 -6.22 -56.83 -9.91
CA ASN A 160 -7.61 -57.05 -10.30
C ASN A 160 -8.20 -58.31 -9.64
N ARG A 161 -7.46 -59.43 -9.65
CA ARG A 161 -7.87 -60.68 -8.98
C ARG A 161 -8.05 -60.48 -7.47
N ALA A 162 -7.18 -59.73 -6.81
CA ALA A 162 -7.32 -59.38 -5.38
C ALA A 162 -8.50 -58.45 -5.07
N GLN A 163 -8.94 -57.64 -6.04
CA GLN A 163 -10.13 -56.77 -5.95
C GLN A 163 -11.43 -57.48 -6.36
N GLY A 164 -11.35 -58.72 -6.86
CA GLY A 164 -12.49 -59.46 -7.39
C GLY A 164 -12.99 -59.00 -8.76
N ASP A 165 -12.30 -58.05 -9.42
CA ASP A 165 -12.70 -57.52 -10.71
C ASP A 165 -12.26 -58.44 -11.86
N ALA A 166 -13.04 -59.50 -12.06
CA ALA A 166 -12.76 -60.53 -13.05
C ALA A 166 -12.82 -59.99 -14.49
N ILE A 167 -13.60 -58.94 -14.79
CA ILE A 167 -13.69 -58.37 -16.14
C ILE A 167 -12.42 -57.61 -16.48
N GLU A 168 -11.94 -56.75 -15.58
CA GLU A 168 -10.67 -56.04 -15.77
C GLU A 168 -9.47 -57.01 -15.70
N ALA A 169 -9.56 -58.10 -14.94
CA ALA A 169 -8.58 -59.19 -15.01
C ALA A 169 -8.53 -59.82 -16.42
N ALA A 170 -9.68 -60.15 -17.00
CA ALA A 170 -9.77 -60.72 -18.35
C ALA A 170 -9.27 -59.74 -19.43
N HIS A 171 -9.55 -58.43 -19.31
CA HIS A 171 -8.99 -57.40 -20.19
C HIS A 171 -7.45 -57.34 -20.12
N VAL A 172 -6.86 -57.47 -18.94
CA VAL A 172 -5.40 -57.54 -18.79
C VAL A 172 -4.83 -58.84 -19.39
N GLN A 173 -5.51 -59.98 -19.22
CA GLN A 173 -5.11 -61.26 -19.82
C GLN A 173 -5.14 -61.23 -21.36
N GLU A 174 -6.17 -60.61 -21.94
CA GLU A 174 -6.28 -60.37 -23.38
C GLU A 174 -5.13 -59.49 -23.88
N THR A 175 -4.79 -58.42 -23.16
CA THR A 175 -3.65 -57.54 -23.47
C THR A 175 -2.29 -58.24 -23.33
N MET A 176 -2.14 -59.11 -22.34
CA MET A 176 -0.95 -59.96 -22.18
C MET A 176 -0.83 -60.99 -23.31
N ALA A 177 -1.94 -61.51 -23.80
CA ALA A 177 -1.97 -62.43 -24.93
C ALA A 177 -1.65 -61.75 -26.26
N GLU A 178 -2.08 -60.51 -26.51
CA GLU A 178 -1.60 -59.70 -27.64
C GLU A 178 -0.06 -59.62 -27.64
N LEU A 179 0.53 -59.25 -26.50
CA LEU A 179 1.98 -59.09 -26.35
C LEU A 179 2.73 -60.43 -26.47
N ALA A 180 2.16 -61.52 -25.95
CA ALA A 180 2.71 -62.86 -26.10
C ALA A 180 2.67 -63.34 -27.57
N LEU A 181 1.57 -63.12 -28.31
CA LEU A 181 1.47 -63.40 -29.75
C LEU A 181 2.44 -62.57 -30.59
N ASP A 182 2.72 -61.33 -30.20
CA ASP A 182 3.73 -60.48 -30.85
C ASP A 182 5.17 -60.97 -30.56
N SER A 183 5.39 -61.65 -29.43
CA SER A 183 6.69 -62.24 -29.04
C SER A 183 6.90 -63.70 -29.50
N GLY A 184 5.85 -64.38 -29.97
CA GLY A 184 5.88 -65.77 -30.41
C GLY A 184 5.39 -66.81 -29.38
N ASP A 185 5.16 -66.43 -28.11
CA ASP A 185 4.59 -67.32 -27.07
C ASP A 185 3.07 -67.53 -27.26
N THR A 186 2.75 -68.19 -28.36
CA THR A 186 1.39 -68.50 -28.80
C THR A 186 0.66 -69.46 -27.87
N PRO A 187 1.29 -70.52 -27.29
CA PRO A 187 0.62 -71.40 -26.34
C PRO A 187 0.14 -70.69 -25.08
N GLN A 188 0.98 -69.83 -24.48
CA GLN A 188 0.60 -69.09 -23.27
C GLN A 188 -0.45 -68.02 -23.56
N ALA A 189 -0.38 -67.36 -24.72
CA ALA A 189 -1.40 -66.44 -25.20
C ALA A 189 -2.77 -67.14 -25.36
N LEU A 190 -2.80 -68.31 -25.98
CA LEU A 190 -4.02 -69.10 -26.19
C LEU A 190 -4.69 -69.47 -24.87
N ALA A 191 -3.90 -69.86 -23.85
CA ALA A 191 -4.42 -70.14 -22.51
C ALA A 191 -5.07 -68.91 -21.86
N TRP A 192 -4.41 -67.74 -21.89
CA TRP A 192 -4.97 -66.50 -21.33
C TRP A 192 -6.23 -66.02 -22.06
N LEU A 193 -6.31 -66.19 -23.39
CA LEU A 193 -7.50 -65.89 -24.18
C LEU A 193 -8.66 -66.83 -23.86
N GLN A 194 -8.38 -68.11 -23.56
CA GLN A 194 -9.39 -69.07 -23.12
C GLN A 194 -9.91 -68.76 -21.69
N GLU A 195 -9.03 -68.37 -20.77
CA GLU A 195 -9.42 -67.85 -19.45
C GLU A 195 -10.34 -66.62 -19.59
N ALA A 196 -9.94 -65.63 -20.41
CA ALA A 196 -10.73 -64.42 -20.64
C ALA A 196 -12.10 -64.72 -21.29
N LEU A 197 -12.15 -65.61 -22.29
CA LEU A 197 -13.39 -66.07 -22.92
C LEU A 197 -14.34 -66.71 -21.90
N ALA A 198 -13.83 -67.57 -21.01
CA ALA A 198 -14.62 -68.21 -19.97
C ALA A 198 -15.23 -67.19 -19.00
N VAL A 199 -14.46 -66.17 -18.59
CA VAL A 199 -14.94 -65.08 -17.73
C VAL A 199 -16.01 -64.23 -18.43
N TYR A 200 -15.79 -63.82 -19.69
CA TYR A 200 -16.78 -63.05 -20.45
C TYR A 200 -18.09 -63.83 -20.65
N ARG A 201 -18.01 -65.16 -20.89
CA ARG A 201 -19.16 -66.06 -20.98
C ARG A 201 -19.94 -66.14 -19.67
N ALA A 202 -19.24 -66.40 -18.56
CA ALA A 202 -19.85 -66.53 -17.24
C ALA A 202 -20.57 -65.25 -16.78
N GLN A 203 -20.07 -64.07 -17.16
CA GLN A 203 -20.70 -62.78 -16.88
C GLN A 203 -21.59 -62.24 -18.01
N GLY A 204 -21.91 -63.04 -19.05
CA GLY A 204 -22.80 -62.64 -20.14
C GLY A 204 -22.31 -61.44 -20.98
N ARG A 205 -21.00 -61.15 -20.98
CA ARG A 205 -20.40 -59.98 -21.64
C ARG A 205 -20.21 -60.20 -23.14
N ARG A 206 -21.30 -60.38 -23.88
CA ARG A 206 -21.32 -60.81 -25.30
C ARG A 206 -20.41 -60.01 -26.24
N VAL A 207 -20.23 -58.70 -26.00
CA VAL A 207 -19.32 -57.85 -26.81
C VAL A 207 -17.85 -58.22 -26.60
N TYR A 208 -17.42 -58.49 -25.36
CA TYR A 208 -16.06 -58.92 -25.06
C TYR A 208 -15.84 -60.40 -25.40
N GLU A 209 -16.87 -61.22 -25.20
CA GLU A 209 -16.91 -62.60 -25.71
C GLU A 209 -16.69 -62.64 -27.23
N LEU A 210 -17.30 -61.73 -27.99
CA LEU A 210 -17.09 -61.63 -29.44
C LEU A 210 -15.68 -61.12 -29.78
N ARG A 211 -15.16 -60.10 -29.07
CA ARG A 211 -13.82 -59.53 -29.34
C ARG A 211 -12.71 -60.57 -29.18
N VAL A 212 -12.68 -61.30 -28.06
CA VAL A 212 -11.57 -62.22 -27.74
C VAL A 212 -11.42 -63.38 -28.75
N HIS A 213 -12.44 -63.64 -29.59
CA HIS A 213 -12.30 -64.58 -30.71
C HIS A 213 -11.26 -64.14 -31.74
N ASP A 214 -10.96 -62.84 -31.90
CA ASP A 214 -9.92 -62.43 -32.86
C ASP A 214 -8.52 -62.85 -32.40
N GLY A 215 -8.20 -62.71 -31.12
CA GLY A 215 -7.01 -63.28 -30.49
C GLY A 215 -6.96 -64.81 -30.59
N LEU A 216 -8.09 -65.49 -30.35
CA LEU A 216 -8.17 -66.96 -30.42
C LEU A 216 -7.95 -67.50 -31.83
N ILE A 217 -8.50 -66.83 -32.85
CA ILE A 217 -8.26 -67.18 -34.26
C ILE A 217 -6.81 -66.86 -34.62
N ARG A 218 -6.28 -65.67 -34.23
CA ARG A 218 -4.87 -65.30 -34.47
C ARG A 218 -3.92 -66.33 -33.86
N ALA A 219 -4.18 -66.80 -32.64
CA ALA A 219 -3.38 -67.82 -31.98
C ALA A 219 -3.45 -69.18 -32.70
N ALA A 220 -4.65 -69.66 -33.05
CA ALA A 220 -4.81 -70.91 -33.79
C ALA A 220 -4.11 -70.89 -35.17
N LEU A 221 -4.22 -69.77 -35.90
CA LEU A 221 -3.51 -69.57 -37.17
C LEU A 221 -1.99 -69.52 -36.99
N ALA A 222 -1.48 -68.93 -35.91
CA ALA A 222 -0.05 -68.90 -35.61
C ALA A 222 0.52 -70.28 -35.22
N LEU A 223 -0.31 -71.18 -34.67
CA LEU A 223 0.03 -72.60 -34.46
C LEU A 223 -0.14 -73.46 -35.73
N GLY A 224 -0.69 -72.90 -36.81
CA GLY A 224 -1.05 -73.65 -38.02
C GLY A 224 -2.32 -74.50 -37.90
N ASP A 225 -3.05 -74.44 -36.79
CA ASP A 225 -4.31 -75.19 -36.61
C ASP A 225 -5.47 -74.43 -37.26
N ILE A 226 -5.56 -74.57 -38.58
CA ILE A 226 -6.64 -74.01 -39.41
C ILE A 226 -8.02 -74.55 -38.97
N ALA A 227 -8.09 -75.79 -38.50
CA ALA A 227 -9.35 -76.39 -38.04
C ALA A 227 -9.84 -75.75 -36.73
N GLN A 228 -8.95 -75.40 -35.81
CA GLN A 228 -9.31 -74.64 -34.61
C GLN A 228 -9.59 -73.17 -34.91
N ALA A 229 -8.88 -72.56 -35.87
CA ALA A 229 -9.19 -71.22 -36.37
C ALA A 229 -10.60 -71.18 -37.00
N GLN A 230 -10.98 -72.21 -37.77
CA GLN A 230 -12.33 -72.38 -38.31
C GLN A 230 -13.37 -72.57 -37.20
N ARG A 231 -13.13 -73.44 -36.20
CA ARG A 231 -14.03 -73.63 -35.05
C ARG A 231 -14.27 -72.31 -34.28
N TRP A 232 -13.23 -71.52 -34.03
CA TRP A 232 -13.39 -70.18 -33.42
C TRP A 232 -14.09 -69.20 -34.37
N SER A 233 -13.85 -69.27 -35.67
CA SER A 233 -14.52 -68.44 -36.67
C SER A 233 -16.03 -68.67 -36.71
N SER A 234 -16.48 -69.92 -36.73
CA SER A 234 -17.90 -70.29 -36.65
C SER A 234 -18.54 -69.88 -35.30
N SER A 235 -17.82 -70.08 -34.19
CA SER A 235 -18.26 -69.63 -32.85
C SER A 235 -18.49 -68.12 -32.80
N ALA A 236 -17.55 -67.33 -33.34
CA ALA A 236 -17.67 -65.87 -33.40
C ALA A 236 -18.82 -65.39 -34.30
N LEU A 237 -19.01 -66.03 -35.46
CA LEU A 237 -20.10 -65.74 -36.39
C LEU A 237 -21.47 -66.01 -35.75
N ALA A 238 -21.67 -67.20 -35.18
CA ALA A 238 -22.94 -67.57 -34.55
C ALA A 238 -23.26 -66.69 -33.33
N LEU A 239 -22.25 -66.31 -32.55
CA LEU A 239 -22.39 -65.37 -31.44
C LEU A 239 -22.80 -63.95 -31.92
N ALA A 240 -22.22 -63.48 -33.02
CA ALA A 240 -22.58 -62.19 -33.60
C ALA A 240 -23.99 -62.18 -34.18
N GLU A 241 -24.40 -63.24 -34.87
CA GLU A 241 -25.74 -63.41 -35.44
C GLU A 241 -26.81 -63.50 -34.35
N ALA A 242 -26.66 -64.40 -33.37
CA ALA A 242 -27.65 -64.64 -32.32
C ALA A 242 -27.90 -63.44 -31.39
N TRP A 243 -27.00 -62.45 -31.38
CA TRP A 243 -27.12 -61.23 -30.57
C TRP A 243 -27.10 -59.94 -31.40
N ALA A 244 -27.21 -60.04 -32.74
CA ALA A 244 -27.16 -58.93 -33.70
C ALA A 244 -25.96 -57.96 -33.49
N LEU A 245 -24.80 -58.49 -33.12
CA LEU A 245 -23.61 -57.71 -32.78
C LEU A 245 -22.82 -57.29 -34.03
N PRO A 246 -22.35 -56.03 -34.12
CA PRO A 246 -21.43 -55.62 -35.18
C PRO A 246 -20.08 -56.33 -35.03
N LEU A 247 -19.64 -56.99 -36.10
CA LEU A 247 -18.36 -57.71 -36.15
C LEU A 247 -17.17 -56.72 -36.15
N PRO A 248 -16.30 -56.72 -35.13
CA PRO A 248 -15.15 -55.81 -35.08
C PRO A 248 -14.19 -56.00 -36.27
N SER A 249 -13.58 -54.91 -36.74
CA SER A 249 -12.67 -54.94 -37.90
C SER A 249 -11.47 -55.88 -37.70
N ALA A 250 -10.95 -55.99 -36.48
CA ALA A 250 -9.88 -56.92 -36.11
C ALA A 250 -10.32 -58.40 -36.24
N LEU A 251 -11.53 -58.73 -35.77
CA LEU A 251 -12.15 -60.03 -36.00
C LEU A 251 -12.40 -60.30 -37.49
N GLN A 252 -12.90 -59.31 -38.25
CA GLN A 252 -13.11 -59.47 -39.69
C GLN A 252 -11.80 -59.78 -40.45
N LEU A 253 -10.67 -59.21 -40.02
CA LEU A 253 -9.33 -59.55 -40.53
C LEU A 253 -8.95 -61.01 -40.27
N GLN A 254 -9.11 -61.54 -39.05
CA GLN A 254 -8.73 -62.93 -38.76
C GLN A 254 -9.70 -63.95 -39.40
N LEU A 255 -10.99 -63.61 -39.50
CA LEU A 255 -11.97 -64.39 -40.27
C LEU A 255 -11.60 -64.44 -41.76
N ALA A 256 -11.15 -63.33 -42.35
CA ALA A 256 -10.68 -63.30 -43.74
C ALA A 256 -9.38 -64.08 -43.95
N ARG A 257 -8.44 -64.03 -42.99
CA ARG A 257 -7.22 -64.86 -43.00
C ARG A 257 -7.53 -66.36 -42.97
N THR A 258 -8.48 -66.76 -42.12
CA THR A 258 -8.96 -68.15 -42.04
C THR A 258 -9.57 -68.57 -43.38
N ALA A 259 -10.51 -67.78 -43.92
CA ALA A 259 -11.12 -68.05 -45.23
C ALA A 259 -10.10 -68.09 -46.38
N ARG A 260 -9.02 -67.29 -46.35
CA ARG A 260 -7.92 -67.39 -47.33
C ARG A 260 -7.17 -68.72 -47.23
N LEU A 261 -6.87 -69.17 -46.02
CA LEU A 261 -6.12 -70.41 -45.76
C LEU A 261 -6.98 -71.68 -46.01
N GLU A 262 -8.30 -71.55 -45.94
CA GLU A 262 -9.29 -72.52 -46.44
C GLU A 262 -9.42 -72.53 -47.98
N GLY A 263 -8.71 -71.65 -48.71
CA GLY A 263 -8.79 -71.50 -50.15
C GLY A 263 -9.97 -70.64 -50.66
N ASN A 264 -10.84 -70.15 -49.77
CA ASN A 264 -12.00 -69.31 -50.10
C ASN A 264 -11.62 -67.83 -50.25
N ALA A 265 -10.75 -67.55 -51.23
CA ALA A 265 -10.26 -66.21 -51.54
C ALA A 265 -11.38 -65.20 -51.84
N ALA A 266 -12.49 -65.64 -52.43
CA ALA A 266 -13.65 -64.78 -52.74
C ALA A 266 -14.34 -64.27 -51.46
N ALA A 267 -14.66 -65.16 -50.50
CA ALA A 267 -15.25 -64.76 -49.23
C ALA A 267 -14.29 -63.89 -48.40
N ALA A 268 -13.00 -64.23 -48.39
CA ALA A 268 -11.96 -63.43 -47.73
C ALA A 268 -11.90 -61.99 -48.30
N ALA A 269 -11.85 -61.84 -49.62
CA ALA A 269 -11.78 -60.53 -50.28
C ALA A 269 -13.07 -59.71 -50.12
N ALA A 270 -14.25 -60.36 -50.11
CA ALA A 270 -15.51 -59.70 -49.81
C ALA A 270 -15.52 -59.16 -48.36
N ARG A 271 -15.07 -59.97 -47.39
CA ARG A 271 -15.03 -59.61 -45.97
C ARG A 271 -14.08 -58.46 -45.66
N LEU A 272 -12.89 -58.45 -46.28
CA LEU A 272 -11.94 -57.34 -46.13
C LEU A 272 -12.47 -56.03 -46.73
N ARG A 273 -13.16 -56.09 -47.88
CA ARG A 273 -13.80 -54.90 -48.48
C ARG A 273 -14.92 -54.35 -47.59
N ALA A 274 -15.73 -55.22 -46.96
CA ALA A 274 -16.74 -54.81 -45.99
C ALA A 274 -16.11 -54.15 -44.75
N ALA A 275 -15.07 -54.75 -44.18
CA ALA A 275 -14.33 -54.17 -43.06
C ALA A 275 -13.70 -52.80 -43.40
N LEU A 276 -13.14 -52.65 -44.61
CA LEU A 276 -12.55 -51.39 -45.10
C LEU A 276 -13.58 -50.31 -45.44
N ALA A 277 -14.84 -50.67 -45.65
CA ALA A 277 -15.96 -49.73 -45.79
C ALA A 277 -16.52 -49.29 -44.41
N ALA A 278 -16.49 -50.18 -43.41
CA ALA A 278 -16.95 -49.90 -42.05
C ALA A 278 -15.92 -49.14 -41.20
N ALA A 279 -14.62 -49.38 -41.38
CA ALA A 279 -13.55 -48.75 -40.62
C ALA A 279 -13.35 -47.27 -41.03
N ALA A 280 -13.55 -46.35 -40.09
CA ALA A 280 -13.46 -44.90 -40.32
C ALA A 280 -12.05 -44.46 -40.79
N GLY A 281 -11.98 -43.40 -41.61
CA GLY A 281 -10.69 -42.87 -42.09
C GLY A 281 -9.77 -42.49 -40.92
N GLY A 282 -8.53 -43.01 -40.92
CA GLY A 282 -7.60 -42.85 -39.80
C GLY A 282 -7.73 -43.90 -38.69
N ASP A 283 -8.56 -44.92 -38.84
CA ASP A 283 -8.53 -46.13 -38.01
C ASP A 283 -7.28 -46.98 -38.33
N PRO A 284 -6.39 -47.29 -37.36
CA PRO A 284 -5.21 -48.13 -37.56
C PRO A 284 -5.48 -49.50 -38.18
N VAL A 285 -6.67 -50.10 -37.97
CA VAL A 285 -7.01 -51.42 -38.51
C VAL A 285 -7.07 -51.46 -40.04
N ARG A 286 -7.18 -50.29 -40.69
CA ARG A 286 -7.25 -50.17 -42.16
C ARG A 286 -5.98 -50.63 -42.84
N VAL A 287 -4.82 -50.45 -42.22
CA VAL A 287 -3.51 -50.85 -42.78
C VAL A 287 -3.41 -52.38 -42.94
N PRO A 288 -3.54 -53.21 -41.88
CA PRO A 288 -3.46 -54.67 -42.02
C PRO A 288 -4.63 -55.28 -42.81
N LEU A 289 -5.80 -54.62 -42.87
CA LEU A 289 -6.89 -55.01 -43.77
C LEU A 289 -6.52 -54.81 -45.26
N LEU A 290 -5.85 -53.70 -45.61
CA LEU A 290 -5.35 -53.46 -46.96
C LEU A 290 -4.21 -54.41 -47.32
N GLU A 291 -3.27 -54.67 -46.39
CA GLU A 291 -2.22 -55.66 -46.62
C GLU A 291 -2.76 -57.07 -46.90
N GLU A 292 -3.76 -57.53 -46.14
CA GLU A 292 -4.36 -58.85 -46.37
C GLU A 292 -5.12 -58.91 -47.70
N LEU A 293 -5.73 -57.80 -48.12
CA LEU A 293 -6.38 -57.69 -49.43
C LEU A 293 -5.35 -57.71 -50.56
N ALA A 294 -4.19 -57.06 -50.37
CA ALA A 294 -3.08 -57.12 -51.32
C ALA A 294 -2.51 -58.54 -51.43
N ARG A 295 -2.29 -59.24 -50.31
CA ARG A 295 -1.86 -60.66 -50.28
C ARG A 295 -2.84 -61.57 -51.04
N LEU A 296 -4.16 -61.32 -50.94
CA LEU A 296 -5.16 -62.02 -51.75
C LEU A 296 -5.04 -61.73 -53.24
N GLN A 297 -4.91 -60.46 -53.62
CA GLN A 297 -4.77 -60.03 -55.02
C GLN A 297 -3.52 -60.62 -55.66
N GLU A 298 -2.39 -60.58 -54.96
CA GLU A 298 -1.12 -61.21 -55.35
C GLU A 298 -1.28 -62.73 -55.53
N SER A 299 -1.88 -63.44 -54.56
CA SER A 299 -2.18 -64.87 -54.69
C SER A 299 -3.18 -65.23 -55.80
N SER A 300 -3.92 -64.23 -56.31
CA SER A 300 -4.85 -64.36 -57.45
C SER A 300 -4.22 -63.95 -58.79
N GLY A 301 -2.93 -63.56 -58.80
CA GLY A 301 -2.22 -63.07 -59.98
C GLY A 301 -2.48 -61.59 -60.35
N ASP A 302 -3.35 -60.88 -59.62
CA ASP A 302 -3.64 -59.46 -59.83
C ASP A 302 -2.58 -58.57 -59.15
N THR A 303 -1.36 -58.65 -59.67
CA THR A 303 -0.20 -57.88 -59.20
C THR A 303 -0.43 -56.36 -59.32
N ALA A 304 -1.19 -55.93 -60.34
CA ALA A 304 -1.49 -54.52 -60.55
C ALA A 304 -2.36 -53.95 -59.43
N ALA A 305 -3.46 -54.62 -59.06
CA ALA A 305 -4.30 -54.18 -57.96
C ALA A 305 -3.64 -54.42 -56.59
N ALA A 306 -2.83 -55.48 -56.42
CA ALA A 306 -2.04 -55.69 -55.21
C ALA A 306 -1.10 -54.51 -54.93
N ILE A 307 -0.34 -54.05 -55.93
CA ILE A 307 0.54 -52.87 -55.82
C ILE A 307 -0.26 -51.59 -55.52
N ALA A 308 -1.44 -51.41 -56.12
CA ALA A 308 -2.31 -50.27 -55.82
C ALA A 308 -2.82 -50.30 -54.36
N THR A 309 -3.22 -51.47 -53.86
CA THR A 309 -3.67 -51.67 -52.48
C THR A 309 -2.53 -51.46 -51.48
N LEU A 310 -1.31 -51.93 -51.75
CA LEU A 310 -0.13 -51.67 -50.91
C LEU A 310 0.26 -50.18 -50.89
N ARG A 311 0.18 -49.48 -52.02
CA ARG A 311 0.38 -48.01 -52.06
C ARG A 311 -0.64 -47.29 -51.18
N ARG A 312 -1.90 -47.74 -51.16
CA ARG A 312 -2.91 -47.22 -50.23
C ARG A 312 -2.58 -47.55 -48.77
N ALA A 313 -2.17 -48.78 -48.47
CA ALA A 313 -1.77 -49.18 -47.11
C ALA A 313 -0.65 -48.28 -46.56
N ASN A 314 0.40 -48.06 -47.36
CA ASN A 314 1.51 -47.18 -47.02
C ASN A 314 1.07 -45.70 -46.86
N ALA A 315 0.14 -45.22 -47.70
CA ALA A 315 -0.39 -43.87 -47.60
C ALA A 315 -1.20 -43.65 -46.32
N GLU A 316 -2.04 -44.62 -45.93
CA GLU A 316 -2.80 -44.58 -44.69
C GLU A 316 -1.90 -44.75 -43.46
N ALA A 317 -0.90 -45.65 -43.49
CA ALA A 317 0.12 -45.78 -42.45
C ALA A 317 0.90 -44.48 -42.22
N ALA A 318 1.35 -43.82 -43.30
CA ALA A 318 2.02 -42.53 -43.21
C ALA A 318 1.09 -41.40 -42.73
N ALA A 319 -0.22 -41.50 -42.97
CA ALA A 319 -1.21 -40.55 -42.44
C ALA A 319 -1.43 -40.72 -40.93
N LEU A 320 -1.46 -41.96 -40.43
CA LEU A 320 -1.51 -42.25 -38.98
C LEU A 320 -0.31 -41.64 -38.24
N VAL A 321 0.90 -41.82 -38.80
CA VAL A 321 2.13 -41.26 -38.23
C VAL A 321 2.10 -39.73 -38.23
N ARG A 322 1.65 -39.07 -39.30
CA ARG A 322 1.46 -37.61 -39.32
C ARG A 322 0.45 -37.16 -38.26
N ALA A 323 -0.74 -37.76 -38.24
CA ALA A 323 -1.79 -37.43 -37.27
C ALA A 323 -1.40 -37.71 -35.80
N GLN A 324 -0.37 -38.53 -35.53
CA GLN A 324 0.26 -38.61 -34.22
C GLN A 324 1.13 -37.37 -33.93
N HIS A 325 2.07 -37.05 -34.83
CA HIS A 325 2.96 -35.88 -34.69
C HIS A 325 2.19 -34.56 -34.59
N ASP A 326 1.16 -34.38 -35.43
CA ASP A 326 0.30 -33.19 -35.45
C ASP A 326 -0.36 -32.96 -34.07
N ARG A 327 -0.85 -34.02 -33.41
CA ARG A 327 -1.38 -33.96 -32.04
C ARG A 327 -0.33 -33.59 -30.98
N GLN A 328 0.95 -33.92 -31.20
CA GLN A 328 2.03 -33.48 -30.32
C GLN A 328 2.33 -31.99 -30.50
N LEU A 329 2.32 -31.50 -31.75
CA LEU A 329 2.53 -30.10 -32.09
C LEU A 329 1.38 -29.22 -31.58
N ASP A 330 0.12 -29.65 -31.75
CA ASP A 330 -1.05 -28.98 -31.20
C ASP A 330 -1.01 -28.91 -29.66
N TRP A 331 -0.57 -29.99 -28.99
CA TRP A 331 -0.37 -29.96 -27.54
C TRP A 331 0.72 -28.96 -27.12
N LEU A 332 1.89 -28.98 -27.79
CA LEU A 332 2.98 -28.04 -27.51
C LEU A 332 2.52 -26.58 -27.71
N ARG A 333 1.77 -26.32 -28.78
CA ARG A 333 1.17 -25.02 -29.07
C ARG A 333 0.17 -24.60 -28.00
N ILE A 334 -0.82 -25.43 -27.69
CA ILE A 334 -1.83 -25.14 -26.66
C ILE A 334 -1.16 -24.88 -25.31
N ARG A 335 -0.08 -25.59 -24.98
CA ARG A 335 0.72 -25.38 -23.77
C ARG A 335 1.48 -24.04 -23.80
N PHE A 336 2.06 -23.66 -24.93
CA PHE A 336 2.70 -22.36 -25.12
C PHE A 336 1.69 -21.21 -25.00
N ASP A 337 0.61 -21.25 -25.77
CA ASP A 337 -0.48 -20.26 -25.76
C ASP A 337 -1.07 -20.10 -24.35
N THR A 338 -1.19 -21.20 -23.58
CA THR A 338 -1.67 -21.18 -22.20
C THR A 338 -0.65 -20.55 -21.24
N ALA A 339 0.64 -20.85 -21.40
CA ALA A 339 1.70 -20.25 -20.58
C ALA A 339 1.87 -18.75 -20.87
N GLU A 340 1.70 -18.32 -22.12
CA GLU A 340 1.71 -16.90 -22.52
C GLU A 340 0.51 -16.15 -21.92
N LYS A 341 -0.70 -16.72 -22.01
CA LYS A 341 -1.90 -16.18 -21.36
C LYS A 341 -1.74 -16.10 -19.85
N GLN A 342 -1.15 -17.11 -19.21
CA GLN A 342 -0.89 -17.09 -17.77
C GLN A 342 0.10 -15.97 -17.38
N ARG A 343 1.24 -15.84 -18.09
CA ARG A 343 2.18 -14.72 -17.90
C ARG A 343 1.49 -13.36 -18.03
N THR A 344 0.58 -13.23 -18.98
CA THR A 344 -0.20 -12.00 -19.21
C THR A 344 -1.16 -11.71 -18.05
N ILE A 345 -1.85 -12.73 -17.55
CA ILE A 345 -2.71 -12.64 -16.37
C ILE A 345 -1.89 -12.26 -15.13
N ASP A 346 -0.74 -12.88 -14.91
CA ASP A 346 0.13 -12.61 -13.76
C ASP A 346 0.71 -11.19 -13.81
N ALA A 347 1.10 -10.73 -15.00
CA ALA A 347 1.52 -9.34 -15.23
C ALA A 347 0.38 -8.34 -14.91
N LEU A 348 -0.81 -8.55 -15.47
CA LEU A 348 -1.99 -7.72 -15.19
C LEU A 348 -2.42 -7.76 -13.71
N GLN A 349 -2.26 -8.89 -13.02
CA GLN A 349 -2.46 -8.96 -11.57
C GLN A 349 -1.41 -8.15 -10.80
N SER A 350 -0.13 -8.22 -11.20
CA SER A 350 0.93 -7.42 -10.56
C SER A 350 0.70 -5.92 -10.74
N GLU A 351 0.26 -5.50 -11.92
CA GLU A 351 -0.07 -4.10 -12.20
C GLU A 351 -1.30 -3.64 -11.40
N ASN A 352 -2.35 -4.47 -11.33
CA ASN A 352 -3.53 -4.14 -10.51
C ASN A 352 -3.21 -4.06 -9.01
N ARG A 353 -2.28 -4.89 -8.49
CA ARG A 353 -1.79 -4.77 -7.11
C ARG A 353 -1.03 -3.45 -6.91
N LEU A 354 -0.16 -3.06 -7.85
CA LEU A 354 0.53 -1.76 -7.83
C LEU A 354 -0.46 -0.58 -7.85
N ARG A 355 -1.45 -0.60 -8.76
CA ARG A 355 -2.52 0.40 -8.86
C ARG A 355 -3.32 0.49 -7.54
N GLN A 356 -3.67 -0.64 -6.92
CA GLN A 356 -4.36 -0.65 -5.61
C GLN A 356 -3.50 -0.05 -4.49
N VAL A 357 -2.19 -0.32 -4.45
CA VAL A 357 -1.28 0.30 -3.47
C VAL A 357 -1.16 1.80 -3.69
N GLN A 358 -1.02 2.26 -4.94
CA GLN A 358 -0.99 3.69 -5.28
C GLN A 358 -2.30 4.39 -4.91
N LEU A 359 -3.45 3.77 -5.15
CA LEU A 359 -4.75 4.31 -4.74
C LEU A 359 -4.88 4.41 -3.22
N ARG A 360 -4.45 3.38 -2.47
CA ARG A 360 -4.40 3.41 -0.98
C ARG A 360 -3.46 4.51 -0.47
N GLN A 361 -2.30 4.70 -1.10
CA GLN A 361 -1.38 5.78 -0.75
C GLN A 361 -2.00 7.15 -1.00
N ARG A 362 -2.67 7.36 -2.14
CA ARG A 362 -3.39 8.60 -2.47
C ARG A 362 -4.53 8.88 -1.49
N THR A 363 -5.36 7.89 -1.15
CA THR A 363 -6.44 8.12 -0.18
C THR A 363 -5.92 8.36 1.23
N LEU A 364 -4.86 7.68 1.67
CA LEU A 364 -4.19 7.98 2.95
C LEU A 364 -3.61 9.40 3.00
N LEU A 365 -3.01 9.89 1.90
CA LEU A 365 -2.52 11.27 1.80
C LEU A 365 -3.67 12.28 1.84
N LEU A 366 -4.80 12.00 1.19
CA LEU A 366 -6.00 12.86 1.26
C LEU A 366 -6.63 12.87 2.66
N TRP A 367 -6.69 11.73 3.35
CA TRP A 367 -7.13 11.66 4.75
C TRP A 367 -6.20 12.42 5.69
N LEU A 368 -4.87 12.29 5.52
CA LEU A 368 -3.88 13.02 6.31
C LEU A 368 -3.97 14.53 6.05
N ALA A 369 -4.15 14.95 4.79
CA ALA A 369 -4.40 16.36 4.45
C ALA A 369 -5.68 16.88 5.12
N LEU A 370 -6.79 16.14 5.05
CA LEU A 370 -8.06 16.51 5.68
C LEU A 370 -7.91 16.66 7.21
N VAL A 371 -7.30 15.68 7.88
CA VAL A 371 -7.05 15.72 9.33
C VAL A 371 -6.15 16.90 9.70
N SER A 372 -5.10 17.19 8.91
CA SER A 372 -4.23 18.34 9.13
C SER A 372 -4.95 19.67 8.95
N GLY A 373 -5.87 19.76 7.98
CA GLY A 373 -6.73 20.94 7.76
C GLY A 373 -7.71 21.18 8.90
N VAL A 374 -8.35 20.12 9.42
CA VAL A 374 -9.23 20.20 10.59
C VAL A 374 -8.44 20.61 11.84
N ALA A 375 -7.25 20.05 12.05
CA ALA A 375 -6.37 20.43 13.16
C ALA A 375 -5.90 21.89 13.06
N ALA A 376 -5.56 22.37 11.85
CA ALA A 376 -5.20 23.77 11.60
C ALA A 376 -6.39 24.72 11.84
N ALA A 377 -7.59 24.36 11.39
CA ALA A 377 -8.80 25.14 11.63
C ALA A 377 -9.16 25.21 13.12
N LEU A 378 -9.04 24.10 13.85
CA LEU A 378 -9.22 24.05 15.31
C LEU A 378 -8.18 24.90 16.04
N GLY A 379 -6.90 24.82 15.62
CA GLY A 379 -5.82 25.65 16.15
C GLY A 379 -6.05 27.14 15.92
N LEU A 380 -6.50 27.53 14.73
CA LEU A 380 -6.87 28.91 14.39
C LEU A 380 -8.08 29.38 15.21
N TRP A 381 -9.10 28.54 15.39
CA TRP A 381 -10.27 28.85 16.21
C TRP A 381 -9.90 29.06 17.69
N LEU A 382 -9.08 28.16 18.26
CA LEU A 382 -8.52 28.31 19.61
C LEU A 382 -7.64 29.56 19.76
N TRP A 383 -6.86 29.92 18.74
CA TRP A 383 -6.06 31.14 18.74
C TRP A 383 -6.94 32.41 18.70
N LEU A 384 -7.96 32.44 17.83
CA LEU A 384 -8.95 33.52 17.77
C LEU A 384 -9.74 33.65 19.08
N GLN A 385 -10.10 32.53 19.71
CA GLN A 385 -10.77 32.50 21.02
C GLN A 385 -9.87 33.07 22.11
N ARG A 386 -8.60 32.62 22.20
CA ARG A 386 -7.61 33.16 23.15
C ARG A 386 -7.30 34.64 22.90
N ARG A 387 -7.28 35.09 21.64
CA ARG A 387 -7.13 36.50 21.28
C ARG A 387 -8.31 37.33 21.78
N ARG A 388 -9.55 36.92 21.50
CA ARG A 388 -10.77 37.57 22.01
C ARG A 388 -10.84 37.59 23.55
N GLN A 389 -10.36 36.53 24.21
CA GLN A 389 -10.24 36.49 25.67
C GLN A 389 -9.22 37.51 26.19
N ARG A 390 -8.04 37.63 25.57
CA ARG A 390 -7.03 38.66 25.92
C ARG A 390 -7.56 40.07 25.69
N GLU A 391 -8.26 40.32 24.58
CA GLU A 391 -8.86 41.61 24.28
C GLU A 391 -9.89 42.03 25.34
N ARG A 392 -10.73 41.09 25.82
CA ARG A 392 -11.66 41.31 26.95
C ARG A 392 -10.94 41.59 28.28
N LEU A 393 -9.89 40.82 28.60
CA LEU A 393 -9.10 41.03 29.83
C LEU A 393 -8.39 42.40 29.82
N LEU A 394 -7.90 42.84 28.65
CA LEU A 394 -7.31 44.18 28.48
C LEU A 394 -8.36 45.30 28.58
N GLN A 395 -9.61 45.07 28.18
CA GLN A 395 -10.71 46.02 28.39
C GLN A 395 -11.03 46.17 29.87
N ALA A 396 -11.21 45.07 30.61
CA ALA A 396 -11.44 45.10 32.06
C ALA A 396 -10.28 45.79 32.81
N ALA A 397 -9.03 45.48 32.46
CA ALA A 397 -7.86 46.12 33.06
C ALA A 397 -7.72 47.62 32.75
N ARG A 398 -8.37 48.14 31.69
CA ARG A 398 -8.47 49.59 31.43
C ARG A 398 -9.55 50.25 32.28
N GLN A 399 -10.69 49.59 32.50
CA GLN A 399 -11.77 50.12 33.34
C GLN A 399 -11.28 50.36 34.78
N VAL A 400 -10.64 49.37 35.40
CA VAL A 400 -10.06 49.50 36.75
C VAL A 400 -9.08 50.68 36.85
N ARG A 401 -8.20 50.86 35.85
CA ARG A 401 -7.24 51.99 35.84
C ARG A 401 -7.91 53.35 35.72
N HIS A 402 -9.03 53.46 35.01
CA HIS A 402 -9.79 54.70 34.94
C HIS A 402 -10.53 55.00 36.25
N GLU A 403 -11.01 53.97 36.95
CA GLU A 403 -11.59 54.11 38.30
C GLU A 403 -10.52 54.56 39.32
N GLU A 404 -9.31 53.98 39.27
CA GLU A 404 -8.16 54.41 40.07
C GLU A 404 -7.76 55.87 39.80
N GLN A 405 -7.72 56.29 38.53
CA GLN A 405 -7.43 57.68 38.15
C GLN A 405 -8.50 58.67 38.66
N LEU A 406 -9.78 58.33 38.52
CA LEU A 406 -10.88 59.17 39.02
C LEU A 406 -10.88 59.27 40.56
N ALA A 407 -10.52 58.19 41.26
CA ALA A 407 -10.37 58.20 42.71
C ALA A 407 -9.18 59.06 43.17
N ARG A 408 -8.10 59.14 42.37
CA ARG A 408 -6.95 60.01 42.64
C ARG A 408 -7.29 61.49 42.49
N TYR A 409 -7.87 61.89 41.35
CA TYR A 409 -8.21 63.29 41.09
C TYR A 409 -9.16 63.91 42.13
N ARG A 410 -10.05 63.11 42.72
CA ARG A 410 -10.93 63.58 43.81
C ARG A 410 -10.13 64.01 45.05
N ARG A 411 -9.20 63.17 45.52
CA ARG A 411 -8.33 63.49 46.67
C ARG A 411 -7.46 64.72 46.44
N GLU A 412 -6.97 64.90 45.21
CA GLU A 412 -6.17 66.06 44.83
C GLU A 412 -7.02 67.35 44.78
N ALA A 413 -8.32 67.26 44.44
CA ALA A 413 -9.26 68.37 44.51
C ALA A 413 -9.71 68.70 45.96
N ASP A 414 -9.90 67.69 46.81
CA ASP A 414 -10.29 67.88 48.22
C ASP A 414 -9.19 68.64 48.99
N ALA A 415 -7.91 68.29 48.79
CA ALA A 415 -6.78 68.98 49.42
C ALA A 415 -6.65 70.45 49.02
N LEU A 416 -6.90 70.77 47.73
CA LEU A 416 -6.88 72.14 47.22
C LEU A 416 -7.98 73.04 47.84
N ALA A 417 -9.03 72.45 48.42
CA ALA A 417 -10.05 73.21 49.13
C ALA A 417 -9.61 73.64 50.55
N GLU A 418 -8.86 72.77 51.27
CA GLU A 418 -8.32 73.10 52.59
C GLU A 418 -7.25 74.21 52.50
N ASP A 419 -6.28 74.07 51.58
CA ASP A 419 -5.20 75.06 51.37
C ASP A 419 -5.75 76.47 51.09
N ARG A 420 -6.83 76.57 50.29
CA ARG A 420 -7.45 77.85 49.94
C ARG A 420 -8.12 78.52 51.15
N SER A 421 -8.73 77.75 52.05
CA SER A 421 -9.32 78.29 53.30
C SER A 421 -8.23 78.81 54.25
N LEU A 422 -7.11 78.09 54.32
CA LEU A 422 -5.97 78.43 55.18
C LEU A 422 -5.26 79.70 54.70
N LEU A 423 -5.06 79.86 53.38
CA LEU A 423 -4.54 81.08 52.76
C LEU A 423 -5.42 82.32 53.03
N GLN A 424 -6.75 82.19 52.88
CA GLN A 424 -7.69 83.30 53.14
C GLN A 424 -7.59 83.78 54.60
N THR A 425 -7.48 82.84 55.54
CA THR A 425 -7.35 83.10 56.98
C THR A 425 -6.03 83.81 57.32
N LEU A 426 -4.92 83.44 56.66
CA LEU A 426 -3.63 84.11 56.83
C LEU A 426 -3.63 85.55 56.28
N LEU A 427 -4.33 85.82 55.17
CA LEU A 427 -4.42 87.17 54.58
C LEU A 427 -5.19 88.16 55.47
N ASP A 428 -6.33 87.74 56.02
CA ASP A 428 -7.14 88.57 56.94
C ASP A 428 -6.51 88.73 58.35
N SER A 429 -5.41 88.02 58.64
CA SER A 429 -4.64 88.17 59.88
C SER A 429 -3.58 89.29 59.85
N ARG A 430 -3.35 89.92 58.70
CA ARG A 430 -2.38 91.04 58.57
C ARG A 430 -3.01 92.40 58.88
N GLU A 431 -2.27 93.22 59.61
CA GLU A 431 -2.62 94.61 59.93
C GLU A 431 -2.32 95.57 58.76
N ASP A 432 -1.34 95.25 57.89
CA ASP A 432 -1.15 95.94 56.61
C ASP A 432 -2.43 95.88 55.76
N ALA A 433 -2.90 97.04 55.30
CA ALA A 433 -4.04 97.12 54.40
C ALA A 433 -3.62 96.80 52.95
N LEU A 434 -4.02 95.63 52.47
CA LEU A 434 -3.61 95.08 51.18
C LEU A 434 -4.82 94.90 50.26
N CYS A 435 -4.73 95.49 49.07
CA CYS A 435 -5.72 95.38 48.02
C CYS A 435 -5.02 95.02 46.70
N LEU A 436 -5.62 94.11 45.92
CA LEU A 436 -4.98 93.45 44.78
C LEU A 436 -5.87 93.66 43.55
N LEU A 437 -5.34 94.32 42.53
CA LEU A 437 -6.07 94.72 41.31
C LEU A 437 -5.70 93.84 40.10
N ASP A 438 -6.58 93.77 39.11
CA ASP A 438 -6.23 93.37 37.73
C ASP A 438 -5.63 94.54 36.91
N ALA A 439 -5.33 94.30 35.63
CA ALA A 439 -4.75 95.28 34.72
C ALA A 439 -5.70 96.46 34.42
N GLU A 440 -7.00 96.21 34.50
CA GLU A 440 -8.09 97.17 34.30
C GLU A 440 -8.42 97.97 35.59
N GLY A 441 -7.77 97.65 36.71
CA GLY A 441 -7.92 98.35 38.00
C GLY A 441 -9.11 97.89 38.86
N GLN A 442 -9.71 96.74 38.57
CA GLN A 442 -10.73 96.09 39.41
C GLN A 442 -10.09 95.38 40.60
N VAL A 443 -10.68 95.50 41.79
CA VAL A 443 -10.21 94.78 42.98
C VAL A 443 -10.55 93.29 42.87
N LEU A 444 -9.55 92.44 42.73
CA LEU A 444 -9.69 90.97 42.74
C LEU A 444 -9.71 90.40 44.17
N ALA A 445 -9.00 91.03 45.10
CA ALA A 445 -8.96 90.63 46.51
C ALA A 445 -8.56 91.82 47.41
N THR A 446 -9.07 91.85 48.64
CA THR A 446 -8.66 92.83 49.66
C THR A 446 -8.82 92.24 51.05
N ASN A 447 -7.80 92.40 51.91
CA ASN A 447 -7.83 91.88 53.28
C ASN A 447 -8.64 92.77 54.22
N ARG A 448 -8.91 92.31 55.45
CA ARG A 448 -9.74 93.03 56.42
C ARG A 448 -9.32 94.49 56.64
N ALA A 449 -8.02 94.76 56.72
CA ALA A 449 -7.50 96.13 56.84
C ALA A 449 -7.71 96.95 55.55
N GLY A 450 -7.49 96.36 54.38
CA GLY A 450 -7.80 96.97 53.07
C GLY A 450 -9.28 97.30 52.90
N ARG A 451 -10.19 96.42 53.37
CA ARG A 451 -11.64 96.67 53.37
C ARG A 451 -12.00 97.88 54.24
N LEU A 452 -11.35 98.06 55.40
CA LEU A 452 -11.61 99.18 56.32
C LEU A 452 -11.06 100.54 55.84
N LEU A 453 -10.01 100.58 55.00
CA LEU A 453 -9.46 101.83 54.46
C LEU A 453 -10.08 102.26 53.12
N LEU A 454 -10.63 101.31 52.34
CA LEU A 454 -11.26 101.59 51.04
C LEU A 454 -12.79 101.65 51.11
N GLY A 455 -13.41 100.90 52.01
CA GLY A 455 -14.85 100.92 52.28
C GLY A 455 -15.19 101.87 53.42
N GLY A 456 -16.02 102.88 53.13
CA GLY A 456 -16.70 103.66 54.17
C GLY A 456 -17.72 102.83 54.95
N ALA A 457 -18.36 103.44 55.94
CA ALA A 457 -19.21 102.77 56.95
C ALA A 457 -20.57 102.17 56.45
N ASP A 458 -20.70 101.90 55.15
CA ASP A 458 -21.88 101.30 54.50
C ASP A 458 -21.64 99.85 54.00
N ASP A 459 -20.60 99.16 54.51
CA ASP A 459 -20.27 97.73 54.26
C ASP A 459 -20.17 97.28 52.78
N ALA A 460 -19.98 98.22 51.85
CA ALA A 460 -19.84 97.91 50.42
C ALA A 460 -18.55 97.13 50.12
N GLU A 461 -18.67 95.85 49.82
CA GLU A 461 -17.53 94.95 49.56
C GLU A 461 -16.72 95.42 48.34
N PRO A 462 -15.41 95.76 48.47
CA PRO A 462 -14.67 96.36 47.35
C PRO A 462 -14.37 95.40 46.20
N VAL A 463 -14.43 94.08 46.43
CA VAL A 463 -14.07 93.06 45.45
C VAL A 463 -15.03 93.09 44.26
N GLY A 464 -14.49 93.12 43.04
CA GLY A 464 -15.24 93.28 41.79
C GLY A 464 -15.58 94.73 41.43
N GLN A 465 -15.02 95.73 42.13
CA GLN A 465 -15.20 97.15 41.82
C GLN A 465 -13.89 97.83 41.37
N PRO A 466 -13.95 98.88 40.54
CA PRO A 466 -12.75 99.62 40.10
C PRO A 466 -12.24 100.54 41.21
N VAL A 467 -10.91 100.53 41.45
CA VAL A 467 -10.25 101.27 42.55
C VAL A 467 -10.61 102.76 42.61
N PHE A 468 -10.89 103.40 41.48
CA PHE A 468 -11.29 104.80 41.38
C PHE A 468 -12.57 105.16 42.15
N ALA A 469 -13.43 104.17 42.44
CA ALA A 469 -14.65 104.34 43.23
C ALA A 469 -14.38 104.60 44.73
N CYS A 470 -13.21 104.23 45.23
CA CYS A 470 -12.80 104.36 46.63
C CYS A 470 -12.06 105.68 46.94
N VAL A 471 -11.83 106.54 45.95
CA VAL A 471 -10.93 107.72 46.03
C VAL A 471 -11.66 109.02 45.72
N ALA A 472 -11.22 110.12 46.34
CA ALA A 472 -11.79 111.45 46.19
C ALA A 472 -11.65 112.01 44.76
N GLU A 473 -12.60 112.84 44.32
CA GLU A 473 -12.70 113.25 42.91
C GLU A 473 -11.55 114.14 42.41
N GLY A 474 -10.90 114.90 43.29
CA GLY A 474 -9.69 115.65 42.94
C GLY A 474 -8.49 114.76 42.62
N ASP A 475 -8.42 113.57 43.21
CA ASP A 475 -7.23 112.70 43.16
C ASP A 475 -7.36 111.56 42.14
N ARG A 476 -8.56 111.28 41.62
CA ARG A 476 -8.78 110.29 40.56
C ARG A 476 -7.85 110.47 39.34
N PRO A 477 -7.56 111.68 38.83
CA PRO A 477 -6.62 111.87 37.72
C PRO A 477 -5.17 111.51 38.09
N ALA A 478 -4.76 111.73 39.34
CA ALA A 478 -3.43 111.36 39.82
C ALA A 478 -3.30 109.84 39.99
N LEU A 479 -4.36 109.19 40.49
CA LEU A 479 -4.48 107.73 40.57
C LEU A 479 -4.44 107.08 39.18
N GLN A 480 -5.18 107.63 38.21
CA GLN A 480 -5.18 107.14 36.83
C GLN A 480 -3.80 107.32 36.18
N ALA A 481 -3.19 108.51 36.29
CA ALA A 481 -1.85 108.76 35.74
C ALA A 481 -0.73 107.97 36.45
N ALA A 482 -0.97 107.45 37.67
CA ALA A 482 -0.07 106.51 38.32
C ALA A 482 -0.19 105.11 37.69
N LEU A 483 -1.41 104.58 37.58
CA LEU A 483 -1.71 103.29 36.96
C LEU A 483 -1.25 103.22 35.49
N GLU A 484 -1.57 104.24 34.68
CA GLU A 484 -1.14 104.34 33.27
C GLU A 484 0.39 104.38 33.09
N ARG A 485 1.15 104.78 34.12
CA ARG A 485 2.62 104.82 34.10
C ARG A 485 3.28 103.56 34.66
N MET A 486 2.51 102.53 35.04
CA MET A 486 3.07 101.33 35.66
C MET A 486 3.84 100.41 34.71
N GLU A 487 3.66 100.54 33.39
CA GLU A 487 4.44 99.77 32.41
C GLU A 487 5.92 100.21 32.35
N ASP A 488 6.22 101.48 32.64
CA ASP A 488 7.52 102.13 32.38
C ASP A 488 8.34 102.48 33.65
N SER A 489 7.88 102.16 34.87
CA SER A 489 8.61 102.55 36.09
C SER A 489 8.39 101.71 37.35
N ALA A 490 9.39 101.79 38.24
CA ALA A 490 9.39 101.12 39.54
C ALA A 490 8.31 101.66 40.51
N ALA A 491 8.08 100.92 41.60
CA ALA A 491 6.98 101.10 42.54
C ALA A 491 6.69 102.56 42.89
N GLN A 492 5.54 103.05 42.44
CA GLN A 492 5.13 104.44 42.61
C GLN A 492 4.50 104.62 44.00
N ARG A 493 4.83 105.71 44.69
CA ARG A 493 4.15 106.12 45.92
C ARG A 493 3.38 107.40 45.67
N LEU A 494 2.07 107.35 45.90
CA LEU A 494 1.14 108.45 45.68
C LEU A 494 0.49 108.81 47.01
N GLU A 495 0.45 110.10 47.34
CA GLU A 495 -0.32 110.60 48.47
C GLU A 495 -1.68 111.04 47.92
N ILE A 496 -2.75 110.33 48.32
CA ILE A 496 -4.13 110.59 47.89
C ILE A 496 -5.09 110.56 49.07
N VAL A 497 -6.21 111.24 48.92
CA VAL A 497 -7.30 111.26 49.88
C VAL A 497 -8.33 110.18 49.50
N ALA A 498 -8.59 109.26 50.43
CA ALA A 498 -9.71 108.32 50.32
C ALA A 498 -11.03 109.08 50.10
N ARG A 499 -12.04 108.46 49.49
CA ARG A 499 -13.36 109.10 49.23
C ARG A 499 -14.00 109.75 50.46
N HIS A 500 -13.60 109.33 51.67
CA HIS A 500 -14.11 109.80 52.96
C HIS A 500 -13.15 110.72 53.75
N GLY A 501 -12.05 111.19 53.14
CA GLY A 501 -11.19 112.25 53.72
C GLY A 501 -9.87 111.79 54.35
N THR A 502 -9.61 110.48 54.46
CA THR A 502 -8.38 109.94 55.04
C THR A 502 -7.18 110.13 54.09
N PRO A 503 -6.07 110.75 54.49
CA PRO A 503 -4.85 110.78 53.68
C PRO A 503 -4.15 109.41 53.71
N LEU A 504 -3.87 108.85 52.53
CA LEU A 504 -3.26 107.53 52.36
C LEU A 504 -1.94 107.64 51.60
N ALA A 505 -0.87 107.05 52.14
CA ALA A 505 0.41 106.87 51.45
C ALA A 505 0.37 105.56 50.64
N VAL A 506 -0.28 105.62 49.47
CA VAL A 506 -0.54 104.45 48.63
C VAL A 506 0.72 104.06 47.87
N THR A 507 1.14 102.80 48.01
CA THR A 507 2.31 102.26 47.29
C THR A 507 1.84 101.24 46.26
N PHE A 508 2.04 101.56 44.97
CA PHE A 508 1.69 100.72 43.83
C PHE A 508 2.83 99.76 43.53
N THR A 509 2.59 98.47 43.70
CA THR A 509 3.60 97.43 43.50
C THR A 509 3.13 96.47 42.40
N PRO A 510 3.74 96.46 41.20
CA PRO A 510 3.40 95.46 40.20
C PRO A 510 3.82 94.07 40.71
N TRP A 511 2.91 93.11 40.61
CA TRP A 511 3.11 91.75 41.12
C TRP A 511 4.12 91.00 40.23
N ARG A 512 5.30 90.69 40.81
CA ARG A 512 6.40 90.00 40.09
C ARG A 512 6.08 88.56 39.65
N GLY A 513 4.87 88.05 39.93
CA GLY A 513 4.40 86.73 39.49
C GLY A 513 3.80 86.69 38.08
N GLY A 514 3.51 87.84 37.46
CA GLY A 514 2.96 87.93 36.09
C GLY A 514 1.54 88.48 36.00
N ASP A 515 1.09 88.67 34.75
CA ASP A 515 -0.27 89.00 34.30
C ASP A 515 -0.96 90.21 34.97
N GLY A 516 -0.34 91.40 34.88
CA GLY A 516 -1.02 92.69 35.09
C GLY A 516 -1.44 93.04 36.54
N LEU A 517 -1.27 92.10 37.49
CA LEU A 517 -1.75 92.24 38.85
C LEU A 517 -1.01 93.34 39.62
N VAL A 518 -1.75 94.24 40.28
CA VAL A 518 -1.18 95.35 41.08
C VAL A 518 -1.53 95.20 42.56
N VAL A 519 -0.52 95.14 43.42
CA VAL A 519 -0.72 95.22 44.88
C VAL A 519 -0.63 96.68 45.33
N LEU A 520 -1.77 97.19 45.76
CA LEU A 520 -1.89 98.39 46.59
C LEU A 520 -1.44 98.05 48.01
N GLY A 521 -0.26 98.52 48.39
CA GLY A 521 0.11 98.67 49.80
C GLY A 521 -0.48 99.97 50.34
N LEU A 522 -1.54 99.87 51.15
CA LEU A 522 -2.07 100.98 51.93
C LEU A 522 -1.42 100.93 53.32
N GLN A 523 -0.54 101.89 53.60
CA GLN A 523 0.22 101.91 54.84
C GLN A 523 0.23 103.30 55.46
N GLU A 524 -0.04 103.38 56.77
CA GLU A 524 0.63 104.38 57.60
C GLU A 524 2.13 104.02 57.69
N ARG A 525 2.96 105.05 57.78
CA ARG A 525 4.29 105.05 57.17
C ARG A 525 5.42 104.54 58.07
N ASP A 526 6.01 103.37 57.77
CA ASP A 526 7.47 103.14 57.94
C ASP A 526 8.09 102.04 57.00
N ARG A 527 9.23 101.38 57.33
CA ARG A 527 10.25 100.90 56.34
C ARG A 527 10.85 99.46 56.49
N GLY A 528 10.81 98.59 55.43
CA GLY A 528 11.67 97.36 55.20
C GLY A 528 10.91 96.09 54.67
N ALA A 529 11.35 95.14 53.80
CA ALA A 529 12.57 94.80 52.98
C ALA A 529 13.62 93.81 53.62
N VAL A 530 14.35 92.83 52.99
CA VAL A 530 14.71 92.44 51.57
C VAL A 530 15.13 90.90 51.40
N ALA A 531 14.65 90.18 50.35
CA ALA A 531 15.20 89.01 49.54
C ALA A 531 15.80 87.69 50.20
N ASP A 532 16.29 86.60 49.54
CA ASP A 532 16.53 86.24 48.11
C ASP A 532 16.66 84.70 47.71
N THR A 533 16.65 84.39 46.38
CA THR A 533 17.08 83.26 45.44
C THR A 533 17.50 81.77 45.75
N ALA A 534 17.41 80.93 44.66
CA ALA A 534 18.29 79.78 44.19
C ALA A 534 18.16 78.32 44.77
N GLN A 535 18.57 77.17 44.12
CA GLN A 535 18.83 76.72 42.70
C GLN A 535 19.11 75.16 42.59
N ALA A 536 19.28 74.60 41.36
CA ALA A 536 20.06 73.37 40.97
C ALA A 536 19.55 71.94 41.35
N GLU A 537 19.97 70.76 40.79
CA GLU A 537 20.60 70.29 39.51
C GLU A 537 20.53 68.72 39.40
N HIS A 538 20.85 68.09 38.25
CA HIS A 538 21.27 66.66 38.14
C HIS A 538 21.99 66.25 36.83
N THR A 539 22.76 65.14 36.82
CA THR A 539 23.58 64.65 35.66
C THR A 539 23.79 63.08 35.70
N PRO A 540 24.70 62.37 34.96
CA PRO A 540 24.26 61.40 33.93
C PRO A 540 24.77 59.92 34.02
N ALA A 541 24.48 59.16 32.94
CA ALA A 541 24.90 57.80 32.54
C ALA A 541 26.26 57.78 31.75
N GLU A 542 26.88 56.70 31.22
CA GLU A 542 26.96 55.22 31.40
C GLU A 542 28.02 54.67 30.37
N ALA A 543 28.49 53.40 30.47
CA ALA A 543 28.71 52.42 29.35
C ALA A 543 30.07 51.67 29.27
N ALA A 544 30.00 50.34 29.06
CA ALA A 544 30.99 49.49 28.35
C ALA A 544 30.45 48.04 28.14
N ALA A 545 30.58 47.43 26.95
CA ALA A 545 29.98 46.10 26.69
C ALA A 545 30.51 45.21 25.52
N PRO A 546 30.74 45.69 24.26
CA PRO A 546 30.44 44.83 23.09
C PRO A 546 31.32 43.58 22.80
N ALA A 547 32.62 43.62 23.07
CA ALA A 547 33.62 42.92 22.24
C ALA A 547 33.67 41.37 22.30
N LEU A 548 33.07 40.73 23.31
CA LEU A 548 33.32 39.30 23.59
C LEU A 548 32.73 38.33 22.53
N ARG A 549 31.57 38.68 21.94
CA ARG A 549 30.72 37.75 21.19
C ARG A 549 31.28 37.30 19.83
N ASP A 550 32.08 38.13 19.16
CA ASP A 550 32.62 37.79 17.84
C ASP A 550 33.81 36.82 17.89
N ALA A 551 34.53 36.74 19.01
CA ALA A 551 35.62 35.79 19.20
C ALA A 551 35.10 34.34 19.24
N PHE A 552 34.02 34.09 19.99
CA PHE A 552 33.39 32.77 20.10
C PHE A 552 32.88 32.23 18.74
N ARG A 553 32.31 33.10 17.91
CA ARG A 553 31.75 32.71 16.60
C ARG A 553 32.81 32.24 15.59
N ARG A 554 34.07 32.64 15.75
CA ARG A 554 35.21 32.18 14.92
C ARG A 554 35.63 30.77 15.33
N ALA A 555 35.90 30.56 16.62
CA ALA A 555 36.36 29.27 17.16
C ALA A 555 35.43 28.08 16.82
N LEU A 556 34.12 28.31 16.70
CA LEU A 556 33.15 27.28 16.29
C LEU A 556 33.28 26.85 14.82
N VAL A 557 33.71 27.74 13.94
CA VAL A 557 33.97 27.44 12.52
C VAL A 557 35.32 26.76 12.37
N ASP A 558 36.34 27.27 13.07
CA ASP A 558 37.70 26.71 13.06
C ASP A 558 37.71 25.25 13.59
N LEU A 559 36.89 24.95 14.60
CA LEU A 559 36.66 23.58 15.05
C LEU A 559 35.96 22.73 13.99
N MET A 560 34.84 23.19 13.39
CA MET A 560 34.11 22.39 12.38
C MET A 560 34.99 22.06 11.17
N LEU A 561 35.79 23.02 10.68
CA LEU A 561 36.69 22.81 9.56
C LEU A 561 37.77 21.77 9.91
N ALA A 562 38.34 21.83 11.11
CA ALA A 562 39.32 20.84 11.59
C ALA A 562 38.69 19.43 11.74
N VAL A 563 37.43 19.33 12.19
CA VAL A 563 36.72 18.04 12.28
C VAL A 563 36.57 17.39 10.90
N ILE A 564 36.24 18.16 9.87
CA ILE A 564 36.06 17.66 8.51
C ILE A 564 37.40 17.25 7.91
N ASP A 565 38.43 18.11 7.97
CA ASP A 565 39.78 17.79 7.48
C ASP A 565 40.38 16.56 8.17
N THR A 566 40.16 16.41 9.48
CA THR A 566 40.60 15.24 10.26
C THR A 566 39.89 13.95 9.82
N TRP A 567 38.58 14.01 9.54
CA TRP A 567 37.81 12.86 9.04
C TRP A 567 38.22 12.50 7.60
N GLU A 568 38.24 13.48 6.70
CA GLU A 568 38.51 13.26 5.27
C GLU A 568 39.93 12.69 5.04
N ARG A 569 40.91 13.06 5.87
CA ARG A 569 42.25 12.44 5.89
C ARG A 569 42.29 11.03 6.50
N ALA A 570 41.47 10.75 7.51
CA ALA A 570 41.50 9.49 8.25
C ALA A 570 40.69 8.37 7.60
N THR A 571 39.65 8.69 6.83
CA THR A 571 38.76 7.70 6.19
C THR A 571 38.81 7.74 4.66
N ALA A 572 39.39 8.78 4.05
CA ALA A 572 39.25 9.11 2.63
C ALA A 572 37.80 9.30 2.15
N THR A 573 36.83 9.52 3.07
CA THR A 573 35.41 9.72 2.75
C THR A 573 34.93 11.13 3.10
N GLY A 574 34.16 11.75 2.21
CA GLY A 574 33.77 13.16 2.31
C GLY A 574 32.77 13.47 3.43
N ARG A 575 32.67 14.75 3.82
CA ARG A 575 31.83 15.29 4.91
C ARG A 575 30.35 14.84 4.97
N LEU A 576 29.77 14.38 3.85
CA LEU A 576 28.41 13.83 3.83
C LEU A 576 28.33 12.46 4.53
N GLU A 577 29.37 11.63 4.41
CA GLU A 577 29.44 10.35 5.10
C GLU A 577 29.67 10.55 6.61
N LEU A 578 30.47 11.56 7.01
CA LEU A 578 30.58 11.98 8.40
C LEU A 578 29.21 12.39 8.98
N ALA A 579 28.40 13.15 8.22
CA ALA A 579 27.06 13.53 8.63
C ALA A 579 26.14 12.30 8.82
N GLU A 580 26.16 11.36 7.88
CA GLU A 580 25.34 10.15 7.91
C GLU A 580 25.77 9.15 9.01
N ARG A 581 27.07 8.86 9.14
CA ARG A 581 27.61 7.90 10.12
C ARG A 581 27.56 8.42 11.55
N SER A 582 27.79 9.73 11.77
CA SER A 582 27.61 10.33 13.10
C SER A 582 26.14 10.52 13.50
N ARG A 583 25.23 10.64 12.51
CA ARG A 583 23.80 10.98 12.67
C ARG A 583 23.53 12.31 13.39
N ILE A 584 24.56 13.12 13.64
CA ILE A 584 24.44 14.45 14.25
C ILE A 584 23.79 15.44 13.27
N TRP A 585 24.13 15.33 11.99
CA TRP A 585 23.68 16.24 10.93
C TRP A 585 22.80 15.48 9.94
N ARG A 586 21.55 15.92 9.77
CA ARG A 586 20.62 15.29 8.83
C ARG A 586 21.04 15.58 7.39
N VAL A 587 21.25 14.51 6.61
CA VAL A 587 21.43 14.55 5.16
C VAL A 587 20.05 14.50 4.49
N ASN A 588 19.83 15.39 3.52
CA ASN A 588 18.64 15.43 2.67
C ASN A 588 19.06 15.27 1.19
N ILE A 589 18.10 14.96 0.31
CA ILE A 589 18.30 15.06 -1.15
C ILE A 589 17.74 16.41 -1.62
N ASP A 590 18.61 17.24 -2.20
CA ASP A 590 18.29 18.53 -2.80
C ASP A 590 18.71 18.50 -4.29
N ASP A 591 17.78 18.73 -5.21
CA ASP A 591 18.03 18.75 -6.67
C ASP A 591 18.79 17.51 -7.19
N GLY A 592 18.42 16.34 -6.68
CA GLY A 592 19.06 15.06 -7.01
C GLY A 592 20.44 14.82 -6.38
N ARG A 593 20.91 15.68 -5.46
CA ARG A 593 22.20 15.55 -4.78
C ARG A 593 22.03 15.50 -3.26
N LEU A 594 22.81 14.66 -2.59
CA LEU A 594 22.84 14.59 -1.12
C LEU A 594 23.49 15.86 -0.53
N ARG A 595 22.86 16.47 0.48
CA ARG A 595 23.38 17.66 1.18
C ARG A 595 23.07 17.64 2.68
N ALA A 596 24.03 18.13 3.48
CA ALA A 596 23.88 18.31 4.91
C ALA A 596 23.68 19.80 5.26
N ARG A 597 22.60 20.44 4.76
CA ARG A 597 22.39 21.91 4.81
C ARG A 597 22.65 22.58 6.18
N ALA A 598 22.39 21.87 7.28
CA ALA A 598 22.61 22.38 8.63
C ALA A 598 24.10 22.45 9.02
N MET A 599 24.90 21.48 8.56
CA MET A 599 26.35 21.39 8.80
C MET A 599 27.12 22.43 7.96
N GLU A 600 26.71 22.62 6.70
CA GLU A 600 27.37 23.54 5.74
C GLU A 600 27.36 25.01 6.20
N ARG A 601 26.49 25.37 7.16
CA ARG A 601 26.46 26.70 7.79
C ARG A 601 27.60 26.95 8.78
N TYR A 602 28.30 25.92 9.22
CA TYR A 602 29.44 26.01 10.15
C TYR A 602 30.79 26.05 9.41
N LEU A 603 30.78 26.14 8.07
CA LEU A 603 31.98 26.26 7.23
C LEU A 603 32.45 27.72 7.02
N ALA A 604 31.66 28.71 7.48
CA ALA A 604 32.00 30.13 7.38
C ALA A 604 31.26 30.96 8.43
N VAL A 605 31.95 31.90 9.09
CA VAL A 605 31.40 32.73 10.18
C VAL A 605 30.20 33.57 9.72
N SER A 606 30.18 34.00 8.45
CA SER A 606 29.08 34.74 7.83
C SER A 606 27.81 33.90 7.59
N LYS A 607 27.90 32.56 7.58
CA LYS A 607 26.75 31.63 7.40
C LYS A 607 26.24 31.05 8.73
N LEU A 608 27.03 31.22 9.79
CA LEU A 608 26.76 30.74 11.14
C LEU A 608 25.46 31.37 11.69
N PRO A 609 24.54 30.60 12.29
CA PRO A 609 23.37 31.14 12.98
C PRO A 609 23.74 32.19 14.05
N SER A 610 22.78 33.06 14.39
CA SER A 610 22.89 34.00 15.52
C SER A 610 22.99 33.28 16.86
N ASN A 611 22.29 32.14 17.01
CA ASN A 611 22.45 31.21 18.12
C ASN A 611 23.00 29.86 17.57
N PRO A 612 24.32 29.61 17.63
CA PRO A 612 24.95 28.44 17.03
C PRO A 612 24.84 27.19 17.90
N ARG A 613 24.65 26.02 17.26
CA ARG A 613 24.58 24.70 17.93
C ARG A 613 25.96 24.16 18.29
N TRP A 614 26.70 24.89 19.12
CA TRP A 614 28.07 24.56 19.52
C TRP A 614 28.23 23.13 20.08
N ARG A 615 27.20 22.61 20.78
CA ARG A 615 27.18 21.23 21.32
C ARG A 615 27.21 20.17 20.22
N ASP A 616 26.61 20.42 19.05
CA ASP A 616 26.62 19.48 17.92
C ASP A 616 27.96 19.53 17.16
N VAL A 617 28.63 20.69 17.13
CA VAL A 617 30.00 20.82 16.63
C VAL A 617 30.98 20.03 17.53
N LEU A 618 30.90 20.19 18.85
CA LEU A 618 31.71 19.42 19.80
C LEU A 618 31.46 17.91 19.70
N ARG A 619 30.19 17.48 19.60
CA ARG A 619 29.84 16.07 19.37
C ARG A 619 30.47 15.52 18.08
N SER A 620 30.54 16.34 17.03
CA SER A 620 31.18 15.94 15.76
C SER A 620 32.68 15.72 15.95
N ALA A 621 33.35 16.57 16.74
CA ALA A 621 34.77 16.42 17.07
C ALA A 621 35.06 15.17 17.92
N TYR A 622 34.27 14.94 18.98
CA TYR A 622 34.40 13.72 19.79
C TYR A 622 34.06 12.45 19.00
N PHE A 623 33.12 12.51 18.04
CA PHE A 623 32.82 11.38 17.16
C PHE A 623 34.04 10.99 16.30
N VAL A 624 34.71 11.96 15.67
CA VAL A 624 35.94 11.72 14.89
C VAL A 624 37.07 11.19 15.77
N LEU A 625 37.29 11.78 16.96
CA LEU A 625 38.30 11.31 17.92
C LEU A 625 38.08 9.86 18.38
N ALA A 626 36.83 9.41 18.47
CA ALA A 626 36.47 8.07 18.93
C ALA A 626 36.40 6.99 17.83
N HIS A 627 36.12 7.36 16.57
CA HIS A 627 35.91 6.40 15.48
C HIS A 627 37.02 6.36 14.42
N CYS A 628 38.01 7.27 14.50
CA CYS A 628 39.19 7.28 13.63
C CYS A 628 40.42 6.80 14.41
N GLU A 629 40.60 5.48 14.49
CA GLU A 629 41.69 4.85 15.26
C GLU A 629 43.08 5.12 14.67
N GLY A 630 43.19 5.28 13.34
CA GLY A 630 44.44 5.56 12.63
C GLY A 630 44.92 7.02 12.67
N LEU A 631 44.40 7.86 13.57
CA LEU A 631 44.82 9.26 13.69
C LEU A 631 46.22 9.41 14.31
N SER A 632 47.06 10.27 13.72
CA SER A 632 48.34 10.62 14.33
C SER A 632 48.15 11.36 15.66
N ALA A 633 49.11 11.19 16.58
CA ALA A 633 49.08 11.85 17.88
C ALA A 633 49.01 13.39 17.77
N GLU A 634 49.67 13.95 16.75
CA GLU A 634 49.63 15.39 16.43
C GLU A 634 48.23 15.84 15.98
N ALA A 635 47.59 15.12 15.05
CA ALA A 635 46.22 15.44 14.61
C ALA A 635 45.21 15.33 15.77
N ARG A 636 45.37 14.31 16.63
CA ARG A 636 44.56 14.12 17.84
C ARG A 636 44.72 15.28 18.82
N ALA A 637 45.95 15.72 19.10
CA ALA A 637 46.23 16.87 19.95
C ALA A 637 45.72 18.20 19.35
N ALA A 638 45.90 18.40 18.05
CA ALA A 638 45.47 19.60 17.34
C ALA A 638 43.93 19.73 17.25
N LEU A 639 43.19 18.62 17.24
CA LEU A 639 41.73 18.63 17.34
C LEU A 639 41.26 18.88 18.78
N GLN A 640 41.92 18.27 19.78
CA GLN A 640 41.61 18.48 21.20
C GLN A 640 41.81 19.95 21.62
N SER A 641 42.90 20.60 21.22
CA SER A 641 43.15 22.03 21.51
C SER A 641 42.03 22.96 21.00
N ARG A 642 41.42 22.63 19.85
CA ARG A 642 40.27 23.37 19.30
C ARG A 642 38.97 23.11 20.07
N ILE A 643 38.77 21.88 20.56
CA ILE A 643 37.67 21.53 21.49
C ILE A 643 37.78 22.37 22.76
N ASP A 644 38.97 22.42 23.36
CA ASP A 644 39.22 23.12 24.62
C ASP A 644 39.07 24.64 24.48
N THR A 645 39.48 25.19 23.33
CA THR A 645 39.25 26.60 22.96
C THR A 645 37.76 26.95 22.95
N VAL A 646 36.91 26.11 22.34
CA VAL A 646 35.45 26.31 22.33
C VAL A 646 34.86 26.19 23.74
N LEU A 647 35.36 25.24 24.56
CA LEU A 647 34.94 25.04 25.95
C LEU A 647 35.45 26.12 26.93
N ALA A 648 36.40 26.97 26.52
CA ALA A 648 36.84 28.11 27.31
C ALA A 648 35.84 29.28 27.23
N TYR A 649 35.29 29.55 26.05
CA TYR A 649 34.27 30.58 25.86
C TYR A 649 32.95 30.24 26.58
N THR A 650 32.49 28.98 26.49
CA THR A 650 31.25 28.56 27.18
C THR A 650 31.35 28.56 28.71
N ARG A 651 32.57 28.64 29.27
CA ARG A 651 32.81 28.88 30.71
C ARG A 651 32.91 30.36 31.07
N ARG A 652 33.20 31.25 30.11
CA ARG A 652 33.22 32.72 30.32
C ARG A 652 31.83 33.33 30.19
N ASP A 653 31.04 32.91 29.19
CA ASP A 653 29.62 33.30 29.02
C ASP A 653 28.70 32.80 30.17
N ALA A 654 29.23 32.01 31.12
CA ALA A 654 28.52 31.52 32.31
C ALA A 654 28.94 32.27 33.60
N LEU A 655 29.81 33.28 33.50
CA LEU A 655 30.41 34.03 34.62
C LEU A 655 30.46 35.55 34.36
N GLY A 656 29.60 36.06 33.47
CA GLY A 656 29.49 37.48 33.11
C GLY A 656 28.08 37.86 32.68
#